data_AF-A0A965ETK9-F1
#
_entry.id   AF-A0A965ETK9-F1
#
_cell.length_a   1.000
_cell.length_b   1.000
_cell.length_c   1.000
_cell.angle_alpha   90.00
_cell.angle_beta   90.00
_cell.angle_gamma   90.00
#
_symmetry.space_group_name_H-M   'P 1'
#
loop_
_entity.id
_entity.type
_entity.pdbx_description
1 polymer ?
#
loop_
_entity_poly.entity_id
_entity_poly.type
_entity_poly.pdbx_seq_one_letter_code
_entity_poly.pdbx_strand_id
1 'polypeptide(L)'
;HNYIGTEHILLGLIHEGEGVAAKSLESLGISLEGVRSQVEEIIGQGQQAPSGHIPFTPRAKKVLELSLREALQLGHNYIGTEHILLGLIREGEGVAAQVLVKLGAELTRVRQQVIQLLSGYQGKETAEAGTGGRGGESGSPSTSLVLDQFGRNLTAAAMEGKLDPVIGREKEIERVMQVLSRRTKNNPVLIGEPGVGKTAVVEGLAQAIVNGEVPETLKDKQLYTLDLGSLVAGSRYRGDFEERLKKVLKEINSRGDIILFIDELHTLVGAGAAEGAIDAASILKPKLARGELQTIGATTLDEYRKYIEKDAALERRFQPVQVGEPTVAHTIEILKGLRDRYEAHHRVSITDAAVVAAATLADRYINDRFLPDKAIDLIDEAGARMRIRRMTAPPDLREFDEKIADARREKESAIDAQDFEKAASLRDREKQLVAQRAEREKQWRAGDLDVVAEVDDEQIAEVLGNWTGIPVFKLTEEETTRLLRMEDELHKRIIGQEDAVRAVSKAIRRTRAGLKDPKRPSGSFIFAGPSGVGKTELSKALAEFLFGDDDALIQIDMGEFHDRFTASRLFGAPPGYVGYEEGGQLTEKVRRKPFSVVLFDEIEKAHQEIYNSLLQVLEDGRLTDGQGRTVDFKNTVLIFTSNLGTSDISKAVGLGFSQGGGDNNYERMKQKVNDELKK
;
A
#
# COMPACT_ATOMS: atom_id res chain seq x y z
N HIS A 1 -21.37 45.74 15.09
CA HIS A 1 -21.85 44.83 16.15
C HIS A 1 -20.68 44.31 16.97
N ASN A 2 -20.90 43.86 18.22
CA ASN A 2 -19.84 43.32 19.09
C ASN A 2 -19.57 41.82 18.87
N TYR A 3 -20.07 41.25 17.77
CA TYR A 3 -19.90 39.86 17.34
C TYR A 3 -19.91 39.78 15.81
N ILE A 4 -19.40 38.68 15.25
CA ILE A 4 -19.49 38.36 13.81
C ILE A 4 -20.53 37.24 13.62
N GLY A 5 -21.67 37.62 13.07
CA GLY A 5 -22.79 36.75 12.70
C GLY A 5 -22.80 36.35 11.22
N THR A 6 -23.82 35.60 10.79
CA THR A 6 -23.91 35.14 9.39
C THR A 6 -24.12 36.31 8.42
N GLU A 7 -24.85 37.34 8.84
CA GLU A 7 -25.04 38.60 8.13
C GLU A 7 -23.73 39.33 7.83
N HIS A 8 -22.75 39.24 8.73
CA HIS A 8 -21.46 39.88 8.56
C HIS A 8 -20.60 39.11 7.56
N ILE A 9 -20.70 37.77 7.56
CA ILE A 9 -20.07 36.93 6.54
C ILE A 9 -20.66 37.25 5.17
N LEU A 10 -21.99 37.37 5.06
CA LEU A 10 -22.65 37.75 3.79
C LEU A 10 -22.20 39.13 3.31
N LEU A 11 -22.16 40.13 4.18
CA LEU A 11 -21.64 41.46 3.85
C LEU A 11 -20.19 41.42 3.40
N GLY A 12 -19.34 40.63 4.07
CA GLY A 12 -17.94 40.44 3.70
C GLY A 12 -17.77 39.81 2.32
N LEU A 13 -18.57 38.78 1.99
CA LEU A 13 -18.54 38.13 0.68
C LEU A 13 -18.93 39.07 -0.46
N ILE A 14 -19.90 39.95 -0.25
CA ILE A 14 -20.32 40.91 -1.28
C ILE A 14 -19.33 42.08 -1.36
N HIS A 15 -18.75 42.50 -0.23
CA HIS A 15 -17.78 43.60 -0.18
C HIS A 15 -16.46 43.25 -0.88
N GLU A 16 -16.07 41.97 -0.89
CA GLU A 16 -14.89 41.49 -1.61
C GLU A 16 -15.00 41.70 -3.12
N GLY A 17 -16.21 41.63 -3.69
CA GLY A 17 -16.55 42.15 -5.03
C GLY A 17 -16.09 41.30 -6.23
N GLU A 18 -14.91 40.69 -6.19
CA GLU A 18 -14.32 39.99 -7.34
C GLU A 18 -14.55 38.48 -7.34
N GLY A 19 -14.81 37.90 -6.17
CA GLY A 19 -14.99 36.48 -5.94
C GLY A 19 -16.27 35.92 -6.53
N VAL A 20 -16.29 34.60 -6.69
CA VAL A 20 -17.43 33.85 -7.27
C VAL A 20 -18.71 34.09 -6.47
N ALA A 21 -18.62 34.20 -5.14
CA ALA A 21 -19.76 34.53 -4.30
C ALA A 21 -20.35 35.92 -4.60
N ALA A 22 -19.50 36.96 -4.70
CA ALA A 22 -19.92 38.33 -5.01
C ALA A 22 -20.61 38.39 -6.38
N LYS A 23 -19.97 37.83 -7.41
CA LYS A 23 -20.52 37.75 -8.77
C LYS A 23 -21.83 36.96 -8.85
N SER A 24 -21.95 35.89 -8.07
CA SER A 24 -23.19 35.10 -8.00
C SER A 24 -24.34 35.95 -7.45
N LEU A 25 -24.10 36.69 -6.37
CA LEU A 25 -25.10 37.55 -5.74
C LEU A 25 -25.45 38.77 -6.61
N GLU A 26 -24.46 39.39 -7.23
CA GLU A 26 -24.66 40.51 -8.18
C GLU A 26 -25.50 40.09 -9.38
N SER A 27 -25.27 38.89 -9.94
CA SER A 27 -26.07 38.36 -11.06
C SER A 27 -27.54 38.11 -10.70
N LEU A 28 -27.85 38.01 -9.40
CA LEU A 28 -29.21 37.89 -8.87
C LEU A 28 -29.80 39.25 -8.46
N GLY A 29 -29.12 40.36 -8.75
CA GLY A 29 -29.55 41.72 -8.41
C GLY A 29 -29.34 42.11 -6.95
N ILE A 30 -28.50 41.37 -6.21
CA ILE A 30 -28.24 41.61 -4.79
C ILE A 30 -27.01 42.50 -4.65
N SER A 31 -27.22 43.77 -4.27
CA SER A 31 -26.15 44.75 -4.06
C SER A 31 -25.71 44.83 -2.60
N LEU A 32 -24.48 45.28 -2.38
CA LEU A 32 -23.93 45.52 -1.04
C LEU A 32 -24.80 46.49 -0.23
N GLU A 33 -25.26 47.57 -0.88
CA GLU A 33 -26.14 48.57 -0.26
C GLU A 33 -27.49 47.97 0.13
N GLY A 34 -28.07 47.11 -0.73
CA GLY A 34 -29.33 46.41 -0.47
C GLY A 34 -29.22 45.47 0.73
N VAL A 35 -28.15 44.67 0.79
CA VAL A 35 -27.88 43.76 1.92
C VAL A 35 -27.62 44.55 3.20
N ARG A 36 -26.84 45.63 3.15
CA ARG A 36 -26.56 46.46 4.32
C ARG A 36 -27.82 47.09 4.90
N SER A 37 -28.67 47.66 4.06
CA SER A 37 -29.96 48.24 4.47
C SER A 37 -30.84 47.20 5.16
N GLN A 38 -30.94 46.00 4.60
CA GLN A 38 -31.72 44.90 5.19
C GLN A 38 -31.13 44.37 6.50
N VAL A 39 -29.81 44.31 6.63
CA VAL A 39 -29.15 43.92 7.88
C VAL A 39 -29.40 44.97 8.97
N GLU A 40 -29.31 46.25 8.64
CA GLU A 40 -29.61 47.36 9.55
C GLU A 40 -31.10 47.39 9.95
N GLU A 41 -32.01 47.02 9.06
CA GLU A 41 -33.44 46.89 9.37
C GLU A 41 -33.72 45.74 10.34
N ILE A 42 -33.04 44.59 10.21
CA ILE A 42 -33.30 43.40 11.03
C ILE A 42 -32.60 43.46 12.39
N ILE A 43 -31.35 43.93 12.45
CA ILE A 43 -30.52 43.89 13.67
C ILE A 43 -30.31 45.30 14.27
N GLY A 44 -30.43 46.36 13.48
CA GLY A 44 -30.11 47.73 13.89
C GLY A 44 -28.63 48.08 13.69
N GLN A 45 -28.27 49.34 13.97
CA GLN A 45 -26.87 49.78 14.02
C GLN A 45 -26.33 49.71 15.46
N GLY A 46 -25.08 49.26 15.62
CA GLY A 46 -24.43 49.19 16.93
C GLY A 46 -24.11 50.58 17.51
N GLN A 47 -24.32 50.78 18.81
CA GLN A 47 -24.17 52.09 19.48
C GLN A 47 -22.72 52.53 19.68
N GLN A 48 -21.73 51.62 19.59
CA GLN A 48 -20.31 51.90 19.78
C GLN A 48 -19.45 51.04 18.85
N ALA A 49 -18.28 51.56 18.45
CA ALA A 49 -17.28 50.78 17.74
C ALA A 49 -16.68 49.72 18.69
N PRO A 50 -16.70 48.43 18.34
CA PRO A 50 -16.14 47.38 19.19
C PRO A 50 -14.63 47.56 19.36
N SER A 51 -14.14 47.48 20.61
CA SER A 51 -12.71 47.46 20.94
C SER A 51 -12.25 46.03 21.26
N GLY A 52 -11.17 45.57 20.63
CA GLY A 52 -10.58 44.24 20.87
C GLY A 52 -11.02 43.15 19.86
N HIS A 53 -10.80 41.88 20.21
CA HIS A 53 -11.13 40.73 19.36
C HIS A 53 -12.64 40.47 19.34
N ILE A 54 -13.27 40.56 18.16
CA ILE A 54 -14.70 40.33 17.97
C ILE A 54 -14.96 38.83 17.74
N PRO A 55 -15.72 38.13 18.60
CA PRO A 55 -15.94 36.69 18.45
C PRO A 55 -16.98 36.36 17.37
N PHE A 56 -16.81 35.21 16.71
CA PHE A 56 -17.84 34.61 15.85
C PHE A 56 -18.99 34.02 16.67
N THR A 57 -20.22 34.17 16.19
CA THR A 57 -21.38 33.47 16.76
C THR A 57 -21.32 31.96 16.45
N PRO A 58 -22.01 31.10 17.23
CA PRO A 58 -22.06 29.66 16.93
C PRO A 58 -22.55 29.34 15.51
N ARG A 59 -23.54 30.11 15.00
CA ARG A 59 -24.03 29.97 13.62
C ARG A 59 -23.00 30.39 12.58
N ALA A 60 -22.24 31.47 12.82
CA ALA A 60 -21.15 31.87 11.95
C ALA A 60 -20.02 30.83 11.89
N LYS A 61 -19.67 30.21 13.03
CA LYS A 61 -18.73 29.07 13.04
C LYS A 61 -19.30 27.88 12.25
N LYS A 62 -20.61 27.62 12.38
CA LYS A 62 -21.27 26.54 11.64
C LYS A 62 -21.20 26.72 10.13
N VAL A 63 -21.36 27.96 9.65
CA VAL A 63 -21.21 28.30 8.23
C VAL A 63 -19.82 27.95 7.71
N LEU A 64 -18.75 28.24 8.47
CA LEU A 64 -17.37 27.91 8.08
C LEU A 64 -17.10 26.39 8.09
N GLU A 65 -17.70 25.65 9.02
CA GLU A 65 -17.66 24.17 8.99
C GLU A 65 -18.37 23.61 7.76
N LEU A 66 -19.51 24.19 7.39
CA LEU A 66 -20.29 23.77 6.23
C LEU A 66 -19.58 24.14 4.92
N SER A 67 -18.90 25.28 4.85
CA SER A 67 -18.11 25.65 3.67
C SER A 67 -16.96 24.68 3.41
N LEU A 68 -16.30 24.18 4.47
CA LEU A 68 -15.29 23.12 4.32
C LEU A 68 -15.89 21.85 3.69
N ARG A 69 -17.08 21.45 4.13
CA ARG A 69 -17.77 20.28 3.55
C ARG A 69 -18.14 20.49 2.09
N GLU A 70 -18.60 21.68 1.72
CA GLU A 70 -18.93 22.01 0.32
C GLU A 70 -17.67 21.99 -0.56
N ALA A 71 -16.54 22.52 -0.08
CA ALA A 71 -15.25 22.44 -0.79
C ALA A 71 -14.82 20.99 -1.04
N LEU A 72 -14.86 20.14 -0.01
CA LEU A 72 -14.53 18.72 -0.13
C LEU A 72 -15.49 17.97 -1.07
N GLN A 73 -16.79 18.28 -1.04
CA GLN A 73 -17.78 17.67 -1.94
C GLN A 73 -17.56 18.05 -3.40
N LEU A 74 -17.01 19.24 -3.66
CA LEU A 74 -16.65 19.70 -5.00
C LEU A 74 -15.23 19.27 -5.42
N GLY A 75 -14.49 18.56 -4.55
CA GLY A 75 -13.12 18.12 -4.81
C GLY A 75 -12.08 19.25 -4.74
N HIS A 76 -12.41 20.37 -4.13
CA HIS A 76 -11.51 21.51 -3.96
C HIS A 76 -10.70 21.37 -2.67
N ASN A 77 -9.38 21.55 -2.75
CA ASN A 77 -8.44 21.42 -1.62
C ASN A 77 -8.29 22.71 -0.78
N TYR A 78 -9.07 23.74 -1.09
CA TYR A 78 -9.10 25.02 -0.38
C TYR A 78 -10.55 25.55 -0.28
N ILE A 79 -10.79 26.48 0.64
CA ILE A 79 -12.10 27.12 0.84
C ILE A 79 -12.08 28.50 0.19
N GLY A 80 -12.58 28.61 -1.03
CA GLY A 80 -12.90 29.89 -1.70
C GLY A 80 -14.24 30.53 -1.29
N THR A 81 -14.50 31.72 -1.80
CA THR A 81 -15.69 32.55 -1.49
C THR A 81 -17.02 31.83 -1.77
N GLU A 82 -17.07 31.06 -2.87
CA GLU A 82 -18.17 30.22 -3.31
C GLU A 82 -18.59 29.22 -2.24
N HIS A 83 -17.62 28.60 -1.55
CA HIS A 83 -17.89 27.58 -0.54
C HIS A 83 -18.46 28.22 0.72
N ILE A 84 -18.00 29.43 1.06
CA ILE A 84 -18.53 30.19 2.20
C ILE A 84 -19.98 30.59 1.92
N LEU A 85 -20.31 31.01 0.69
CA LEU A 85 -21.69 31.31 0.30
C LEU A 85 -22.58 30.06 0.29
N LEU A 86 -22.08 28.92 -0.20
CA LEU A 86 -22.78 27.63 -0.14
C LEU A 86 -23.00 27.17 1.32
N GLY A 87 -22.02 27.40 2.19
CA GLY A 87 -22.11 27.17 3.63
C GLY A 87 -23.20 28.02 4.30
N LEU A 88 -23.32 29.30 3.92
CA LEU A 88 -24.39 30.20 4.38
C LEU A 88 -25.77 29.69 3.95
N ILE A 89 -25.91 29.29 2.68
CA ILE A 89 -27.16 28.76 2.12
C ILE A 89 -27.57 27.46 2.83
N ARG A 90 -26.60 26.59 3.14
CA ARG A 90 -26.84 25.31 3.80
C ARG A 90 -27.18 25.44 5.28
N GLU A 91 -26.69 26.48 5.94
CA GLU A 91 -27.10 26.81 7.31
C GLU A 91 -28.56 27.29 7.34
N GLY A 92 -28.98 28.09 6.35
CA GLY A 92 -30.37 28.30 5.94
C GLY A 92 -31.30 29.05 6.92
N GLU A 93 -30.93 29.16 8.19
CA GLU A 93 -31.78 29.69 9.25
C GLU A 93 -31.26 31.01 9.86
N GLY A 94 -30.00 31.37 9.60
CA GLY A 94 -29.36 32.57 10.10
C GLY A 94 -29.84 33.85 9.42
N VAL A 95 -29.41 35.00 9.95
CA VAL A 95 -29.83 36.32 9.46
C VAL A 95 -29.44 36.54 7.99
N ALA A 96 -28.28 36.03 7.54
CA ALA A 96 -27.92 36.05 6.13
C ALA A 96 -28.97 35.41 5.21
N ALA A 97 -29.52 34.26 5.60
CA ALA A 97 -30.55 33.57 4.82
C ALA A 97 -31.84 34.40 4.76
N GLN A 98 -32.24 35.00 5.89
CA GLN A 98 -33.41 35.89 5.96
C GLN A 98 -33.24 37.13 5.07
N VAL A 99 -32.04 37.74 5.07
CA VAL A 99 -31.72 38.89 4.23
C VAL A 99 -31.78 38.54 2.74
N LEU A 100 -31.21 37.41 2.34
CA LEU A 100 -31.28 36.93 0.95
C LEU A 100 -32.72 36.72 0.50
N VAL A 101 -33.54 36.06 1.34
CA VAL A 101 -34.97 35.82 1.04
C VAL A 101 -35.75 37.14 0.95
N LYS A 102 -35.53 38.11 1.85
CA LYS A 102 -36.17 39.43 1.80
C LYS A 102 -35.80 40.21 0.53
N LEU A 103 -34.58 40.04 0.03
CA LEU A 103 -34.12 40.63 -1.23
C LEU A 103 -34.58 39.87 -2.47
N GLY A 104 -35.47 38.88 -2.32
CA GLY A 104 -36.07 38.13 -3.42
C GLY A 104 -35.19 37.00 -3.95
N ALA A 105 -34.11 36.65 -3.24
CA ALA A 105 -33.21 35.57 -3.62
C ALA A 105 -33.59 34.27 -2.93
N GLU A 106 -34.17 33.34 -3.69
CA GLU A 106 -34.42 31.99 -3.22
C GLU A 106 -33.10 31.22 -3.04
N LEU A 107 -32.86 30.68 -1.86
CA LEU A 107 -31.60 30.01 -1.49
C LEU A 107 -31.19 28.91 -2.48
N THR A 108 -32.16 28.14 -2.98
CA THR A 108 -31.94 27.11 -4.01
C THR A 108 -31.39 27.69 -5.30
N ARG A 109 -31.89 28.86 -5.73
CA ARG A 109 -31.46 29.55 -6.93
C ARG A 109 -30.07 30.16 -6.76
N VAL A 110 -29.75 30.71 -5.59
CA VAL A 110 -28.40 31.19 -5.27
C VAL A 110 -27.38 30.05 -5.38
N ARG A 111 -27.71 28.87 -4.83
CA ARG A 111 -26.85 27.68 -4.92
C ARG A 111 -26.62 27.25 -6.37
N GLN A 112 -27.67 27.20 -7.19
CA GLN A 112 -27.56 26.85 -8.60
C GLN A 112 -26.65 27.82 -9.36
N GLN A 113 -26.79 29.12 -9.09
CA GLN A 113 -25.98 30.16 -9.73
C GLN A 113 -24.49 30.03 -9.40
N VAL A 114 -24.16 29.76 -8.13
CA VAL A 114 -22.78 29.52 -7.69
C VAL A 114 -22.19 28.30 -8.40
N ILE A 115 -22.92 27.18 -8.45
CA ILE A 115 -22.48 25.95 -9.14
C ILE A 115 -22.26 26.21 -10.63
N GLN A 116 -23.17 26.94 -11.28
CA GLN A 116 -23.07 27.27 -12.70
C GLN A 116 -21.83 28.13 -12.99
N LEU A 117 -21.53 29.11 -12.14
CA LEU A 117 -20.34 29.95 -12.29
C LEU A 117 -19.06 29.16 -12.04
N LEU A 118 -19.05 28.22 -11.09
CA LEU A 118 -17.90 27.34 -10.85
C LEU A 118 -17.60 26.42 -12.02
N SER A 119 -18.62 25.86 -12.67
CA SER A 119 -18.44 25.06 -13.88
C SER A 119 -17.89 25.87 -15.07
N GLY A 120 -18.08 27.20 -15.07
CA GLY A 120 -17.52 28.10 -16.09
C GLY A 120 -16.14 28.68 -15.73
N TYR A 121 -15.75 28.71 -14.46
CA TYR A 121 -14.55 29.42 -13.97
C TYR A 121 -13.28 28.56 -13.84
N GLN A 122 -13.34 27.23 -14.02
CA GLN A 122 -12.14 26.37 -14.01
C GLN A 122 -11.12 26.66 -15.14
N GLY A 123 -11.34 27.70 -15.95
CA GLY A 123 -10.48 28.06 -17.09
C GLY A 123 -9.64 29.34 -16.97
N LYS A 124 -9.77 30.17 -15.92
CA LYS A 124 -8.94 31.39 -15.80
C LYS A 124 -8.75 31.82 -14.34
N GLU A 125 -7.66 31.39 -13.72
CA GLU A 125 -6.99 32.20 -12.71
C GLU A 125 -5.90 33.03 -13.38
N THR A 126 -6.06 34.33 -13.23
CA THR A 126 -5.23 35.42 -13.77
C THR A 126 -3.95 35.56 -12.95
N ALA A 127 -2.81 35.30 -13.59
CA ALA A 127 -1.53 35.89 -13.21
C ALA A 127 -1.27 37.11 -14.10
N GLU A 128 -1.48 38.31 -13.55
CA GLU A 128 -0.81 39.54 -13.99
C GLU A 128 0.43 39.74 -13.09
N ALA A 129 1.60 40.22 -13.49
CA ALA A 129 1.98 41.03 -14.65
C ALA A 129 3.47 40.82 -14.99
N GLY A 130 3.81 40.95 -16.27
CA GLY A 130 5.19 41.04 -16.76
C GLY A 130 5.21 41.43 -18.24
N THR A 131 5.59 42.67 -18.51
CA THR A 131 5.47 43.41 -19.76
C THR A 131 6.32 42.90 -20.95
N GLY A 132 5.68 42.80 -22.12
CA GLY A 132 6.19 43.29 -23.41
C GLY A 132 7.33 42.53 -24.11
N GLY A 133 6.99 41.74 -25.13
CA GLY A 133 7.95 41.23 -26.12
C GLY A 133 7.29 40.43 -27.24
N ARG A 134 7.55 40.83 -28.50
CA ARG A 134 6.98 40.31 -29.75
C ARG A 134 7.40 38.86 -30.07
N GLY A 135 6.45 38.10 -30.62
CA GLY A 135 6.67 37.16 -31.73
C GLY A 135 6.98 35.71 -31.36
N GLY A 136 6.08 34.81 -31.75
CA GLY A 136 6.31 33.37 -31.78
C GLY A 136 4.99 32.59 -31.78
N GLU A 137 4.47 32.27 -32.96
CA GLU A 137 3.47 31.21 -33.12
C GLU A 137 4.07 29.89 -32.67
N SER A 138 3.60 29.34 -31.55
CA SER A 138 3.76 27.93 -31.20
C SER A 138 2.40 27.42 -30.74
N GLY A 139 1.83 26.50 -31.52
CA GLY A 139 0.47 26.00 -31.35
C GLY A 139 0.25 25.34 -29.98
N SER A 140 -0.71 25.86 -29.22
CA SER A 140 -1.34 25.09 -28.16
C SER A 140 -2.12 23.93 -28.80
N PRO A 141 -1.83 22.66 -28.47
CA PRO A 141 -2.65 21.56 -28.94
C PRO A 141 -4.04 21.67 -28.31
N SER A 142 -5.07 21.39 -29.10
CA SER A 142 -6.46 21.33 -28.68
C SER A 142 -6.63 20.33 -27.53
N THR A 143 -6.75 20.83 -26.30
CA THR A 143 -7.19 20.08 -25.12
C THR A 143 -8.59 19.52 -25.36
N SER A 144 -8.80 18.27 -24.98
CA SER A 144 -9.85 17.40 -25.49
C SER A 144 -10.81 17.13 -24.36
N LEU A 145 -11.86 17.94 -24.25
CA LEU A 145 -12.77 18.00 -23.08
C LEU A 145 -13.35 16.64 -22.67
N VAL A 146 -13.52 15.71 -23.60
CA VAL A 146 -14.11 14.38 -23.31
C VAL A 146 -13.03 13.39 -22.87
N LEU A 147 -11.89 13.33 -23.55
CA LEU A 147 -10.74 12.51 -23.14
C LEU A 147 -10.18 12.91 -21.77
N ASP A 148 -10.10 14.21 -21.48
CA ASP A 148 -9.59 14.71 -20.21
C ASP A 148 -10.57 14.44 -19.04
N GLN A 149 -11.85 14.18 -19.35
CA GLN A 149 -12.86 13.79 -18.34
C GLN A 149 -12.74 12.32 -17.91
N PHE A 150 -12.34 11.43 -18.83
CA PHE A 150 -12.34 9.98 -18.63
C PHE A 150 -10.95 9.34 -18.67
N GLY A 151 -9.90 10.15 -18.80
CA GLY A 151 -8.53 9.71 -18.92
C GLY A 151 -7.56 10.71 -18.34
N ARG A 152 -6.31 10.27 -18.16
CA ARG A 152 -5.22 11.10 -17.64
C ARG A 152 -4.18 11.30 -18.74
N ASN A 153 -3.87 12.56 -19.06
CA ASN A 153 -2.79 12.88 -19.98
C ASN A 153 -1.44 12.83 -19.24
N LEU A 154 -0.63 11.79 -19.53
CA LEU A 154 0.69 11.63 -18.94
C LEU A 154 1.70 12.64 -19.49
N THR A 155 1.58 13.02 -20.76
CA THR A 155 2.41 14.07 -21.39
C THR A 155 2.21 15.42 -20.71
N ALA A 156 0.96 15.79 -20.41
CA ALA A 156 0.66 17.03 -19.68
C ALA A 156 1.20 16.96 -18.24
N ALA A 157 1.01 15.83 -17.55
CA ALA A 157 1.58 15.62 -16.22
C ALA A 157 3.12 15.68 -16.22
N ALA A 158 3.77 15.23 -17.29
CA ALA A 158 5.22 15.34 -17.47
C ALA A 158 5.65 16.81 -17.66
N MET A 159 4.94 17.57 -18.51
CA MET A 159 5.19 19.02 -18.69
C MET A 159 5.05 19.81 -17.39
N GLU A 160 4.10 19.42 -16.54
CA GLU A 160 3.86 20.05 -15.24
C GLU A 160 4.82 19.57 -14.13
N GLY A 161 5.74 18.64 -14.41
CA GLY A 161 6.65 18.07 -13.41
C GLY A 161 5.96 17.21 -12.35
N LYS A 162 4.75 16.70 -12.65
CA LYS A 162 3.94 15.89 -11.72
C LYS A 162 4.26 14.39 -11.78
N LEU A 163 4.96 13.91 -12.80
CA LEU A 163 5.40 12.51 -12.87
C LEU A 163 6.63 12.26 -12.01
N ASP A 164 6.78 11.02 -11.54
CA ASP A 164 7.98 10.58 -10.83
C ASP A 164 9.19 10.50 -11.79
N PRO A 165 10.42 10.76 -11.32
CA PRO A 165 11.61 10.53 -12.12
C PRO A 165 11.75 9.03 -12.43
N VAL A 166 12.06 8.72 -13.69
CA VAL A 166 12.24 7.34 -14.13
C VAL A 166 13.71 6.99 -14.14
N ILE A 167 14.09 5.97 -13.35
CA ILE A 167 15.49 5.55 -13.18
C ILE A 167 15.65 4.09 -13.65
N GLY A 168 16.66 3.83 -14.49
CA GLY A 168 17.10 2.47 -14.83
C GLY A 168 16.16 1.70 -15.77
N ARG A 169 15.37 2.41 -16.58
CA ARG A 169 14.42 1.84 -17.56
C ARG A 169 14.68 2.30 -19.00
N GLU A 170 15.87 2.80 -19.28
CA GLU A 170 16.23 3.41 -20.56
C GLU A 170 16.11 2.42 -21.72
N LYS A 171 16.51 1.16 -21.51
CA LYS A 171 16.46 0.09 -22.53
C LYS A 171 15.02 -0.29 -22.88
N GLU A 172 14.15 -0.38 -21.87
CA GLU A 172 12.74 -0.70 -22.05
C GLU A 172 12.02 0.46 -22.75
N ILE A 173 12.29 1.71 -22.37
CA ILE A 173 11.74 2.90 -23.04
C ILE A 173 12.20 2.96 -24.50
N GLU A 174 13.50 2.76 -24.76
CA GLU A 174 14.04 2.70 -26.12
C GLU A 174 13.35 1.61 -26.94
N ARG A 175 13.15 0.43 -26.36
CA ARG A 175 12.46 -0.67 -27.01
C ARG A 175 11.01 -0.32 -27.33
N VAL A 176 10.30 0.34 -26.42
CA VAL A 176 8.93 0.83 -26.64
C VAL A 176 8.89 1.83 -27.80
N MET A 177 9.81 2.80 -27.85
CA MET A 177 9.94 3.77 -28.94
C MET A 177 10.18 3.09 -30.29
N GLN A 178 11.09 2.11 -30.33
CA GLN A 178 11.37 1.32 -31.53
C GLN A 178 10.11 0.61 -32.03
N VAL A 179 9.34 0.00 -31.13
CA VAL A 179 8.10 -0.71 -31.49
C VAL A 179 7.05 0.26 -32.01
N LEU A 180 6.79 1.36 -31.31
CA LEU A 180 5.79 2.36 -31.71
C LEU A 180 6.09 2.98 -33.09
N SER A 181 7.36 3.08 -33.46
CA SER A 181 7.82 3.63 -34.74
C SER A 181 7.73 2.64 -35.91
N ARG A 182 7.34 1.38 -35.68
CA ARG A 182 7.19 0.38 -36.75
C ARG A 182 5.94 0.64 -37.58
N ARG A 183 5.97 0.18 -38.83
CA ARG A 183 4.78 0.15 -39.72
C ARG A 183 3.81 -0.97 -39.38
N THR A 184 4.31 -2.09 -38.87
CA THR A 184 3.52 -3.27 -38.47
C THR A 184 4.00 -3.78 -37.12
N LYS A 185 3.10 -4.41 -36.35
CA LYS A 185 3.34 -4.77 -34.94
C LYS A 185 3.84 -3.59 -34.11
N ASN A 186 3.11 -2.48 -34.21
CA ASN A 186 3.49 -1.18 -33.65
C ASN A 186 2.85 -0.87 -32.29
N ASN A 187 2.19 -1.85 -31.68
CA ASN A 187 1.64 -1.73 -30.34
C ASN A 187 2.52 -2.53 -29.37
N PRO A 188 3.34 -1.91 -28.52
CA PRO A 188 4.13 -2.63 -27.53
C PRO A 188 3.23 -3.17 -26.40
N VAL A 189 3.59 -4.34 -25.88
CA VAL A 189 3.01 -4.91 -24.65
C VAL A 189 4.13 -5.13 -23.65
N LEU A 190 4.10 -4.38 -22.56
CA LEU A 190 4.97 -4.55 -21.41
C LEU A 190 4.55 -5.82 -20.66
N ILE A 191 5.44 -6.80 -20.64
CA ILE A 191 5.24 -8.08 -19.98
C ILE A 191 6.19 -8.15 -18.79
N GLY A 192 5.63 -8.32 -17.60
CA GLY A 192 6.36 -8.44 -16.36
C GLY A 192 5.40 -8.67 -15.19
N GLU A 193 5.94 -9.09 -14.06
CA GLU A 193 5.16 -9.29 -12.84
C GLU A 193 4.58 -7.96 -12.32
N PRO A 194 3.51 -7.97 -11.51
CA PRO A 194 3.04 -6.77 -10.83
C PRO A 194 4.14 -6.14 -9.96
N GLY A 195 4.17 -4.81 -9.88
CA GLY A 195 5.13 -4.09 -9.05
C GLY A 195 6.52 -3.87 -9.64
N VAL A 196 6.87 -4.47 -10.79
CA VAL A 196 8.20 -4.25 -11.41
C VAL A 196 8.41 -2.85 -12.01
N GLY A 197 7.37 -2.01 -12.07
CA GLY A 197 7.46 -0.66 -12.65
C GLY A 197 7.14 -0.59 -14.15
N LYS A 198 6.15 -1.36 -14.63
CA LYS A 198 5.66 -1.27 -16.02
C LYS A 198 5.13 0.14 -16.35
N THR A 199 4.40 0.75 -15.43
CA THR A 199 3.88 2.13 -15.56
C THR A 199 5.02 3.16 -15.61
N ALA A 200 6.12 2.95 -14.88
CA ALA A 200 7.28 3.84 -14.92
C ALA A 200 7.93 3.89 -16.33
N VAL A 201 7.94 2.79 -17.08
CA VAL A 201 8.41 2.80 -18.49
C VAL A 201 7.53 3.72 -19.35
N VAL A 202 6.23 3.75 -19.09
CA VAL A 202 5.27 4.57 -19.85
C VAL A 202 5.37 6.04 -19.46
N GLU A 203 5.52 6.34 -18.18
CA GLU A 203 5.80 7.69 -17.69
C GLU A 203 7.13 8.24 -18.22
N GLY A 204 8.16 7.39 -18.31
CA GLY A 204 9.46 7.74 -18.87
C GLY A 204 9.37 8.04 -20.37
N LEU A 205 8.54 7.31 -21.11
CA LEU A 205 8.22 7.67 -22.49
C LEU A 205 7.52 9.04 -22.56
N ALA A 206 6.59 9.35 -21.66
CA ALA A 206 5.92 10.65 -21.62
C ALA A 206 6.92 11.80 -21.41
N GLN A 207 7.86 11.63 -20.47
CA GLN A 207 8.95 12.57 -20.22
C GLN A 207 9.85 12.73 -21.45
N ALA A 208 10.24 11.63 -22.10
CA ALA A 208 11.06 11.66 -23.31
C ALA A 208 10.37 12.42 -24.46
N ILE A 209 9.05 12.24 -24.64
CA ILE A 209 8.27 12.98 -25.64
C ILE A 209 8.31 14.48 -25.36
N VAL A 210 8.10 14.89 -24.10
CA VAL A 210 8.13 16.30 -23.69
C VAL A 210 9.52 16.91 -23.86
N ASN A 211 10.56 16.17 -23.54
CA ASN A 211 11.95 16.62 -23.66
C ASN A 211 12.47 16.62 -25.11
N GLY A 212 11.70 16.09 -26.07
CA GLY A 212 12.11 15.96 -27.46
C GLY A 212 13.19 14.90 -27.71
N GLU A 213 13.34 13.93 -26.79
CA GLU A 213 14.31 12.82 -26.85
C GLU A 213 13.76 11.62 -27.65
N VAL A 214 12.71 11.83 -28.44
CA VAL A 214 12.02 10.80 -29.22
C VAL A 214 12.24 10.98 -30.72
N PRO A 215 12.12 9.91 -31.53
CA PRO A 215 12.13 10.03 -32.98
C PRO A 215 11.03 10.97 -33.50
N GLU A 216 11.24 11.60 -34.66
CA GLU A 216 10.27 12.50 -35.31
C GLU A 216 8.87 11.88 -35.51
N THR A 217 8.77 10.55 -35.61
CA THR A 217 7.47 9.84 -35.69
C THR A 217 6.65 9.88 -34.41
N LEU A 218 7.29 10.10 -33.26
CA LEU A 218 6.69 10.16 -31.93
C LEU A 218 6.68 11.58 -31.34
N LYS A 219 7.34 12.52 -32.01
CA LYS A 219 7.29 13.93 -31.67
C LYS A 219 5.86 14.44 -31.74
N ASP A 220 5.50 15.33 -30.82
CA ASP A 220 4.17 15.92 -30.67
C ASP A 220 3.03 14.94 -30.36
N LYS A 221 3.32 13.64 -30.16
CA LYS A 221 2.34 12.66 -29.71
C LYS A 221 1.92 12.93 -28.27
N GLN A 222 0.71 12.53 -27.93
CA GLN A 222 0.16 12.65 -26.58
C GLN A 222 -0.11 11.26 -26.01
N LEU A 223 0.39 11.00 -24.81
CA LEU A 223 0.21 9.75 -24.10
C LEU A 223 -0.93 9.87 -23.07
N TYR A 224 -1.97 9.07 -23.25
CA TYR A 224 -3.16 9.07 -22.41
C TYR A 224 -3.36 7.71 -21.74
N THR A 225 -3.79 7.71 -20.48
CA THR A 225 -4.36 6.52 -19.82
C THR A 225 -5.88 6.66 -19.76
N LEU A 226 -6.61 5.54 -19.85
CA LEU A 226 -8.06 5.53 -19.65
C LEU A 226 -8.39 4.93 -18.29
N ASP A 227 -9.21 5.63 -17.51
CA ASP A 227 -9.77 5.09 -16.29
C ASP A 227 -11.14 4.47 -16.59
N LEU A 228 -11.17 3.14 -16.69
CA LEU A 228 -12.42 2.40 -16.88
C LEU A 228 -13.39 2.62 -15.72
N GLY A 229 -12.90 2.83 -14.49
CA GLY A 229 -13.72 3.11 -13.32
C GLY A 229 -14.53 4.40 -13.50
N SER A 230 -13.87 5.49 -13.95
CA SER A 230 -14.54 6.76 -14.26
C SER A 230 -15.62 6.64 -15.34
N LEU A 231 -15.42 5.79 -16.35
CA LEU A 231 -16.38 5.57 -17.42
C LEU A 231 -17.65 4.87 -16.93
N VAL A 232 -17.49 3.97 -15.95
CA VAL A 232 -18.57 3.23 -15.30
C VAL A 232 -19.29 4.09 -14.26
N ALA A 233 -18.55 4.97 -13.57
CA ALA A 233 -19.10 5.88 -12.59
C ALA A 233 -20.22 6.75 -13.19
N GLY A 234 -21.39 6.75 -12.54
CA GLY A 234 -22.56 7.48 -13.00
C GLY A 234 -23.20 6.94 -14.29
N SER A 235 -22.85 5.73 -14.74
CA SER A 235 -23.63 4.98 -15.74
C SER A 235 -24.67 4.12 -15.01
N ARG A 236 -25.95 4.20 -15.41
CA ARG A 236 -27.02 3.37 -14.82
C ARG A 236 -27.22 2.09 -15.62
N TYR A 237 -26.91 2.13 -16.91
CA TYR A 237 -27.07 1.02 -17.83
C TYR A 237 -25.76 0.71 -18.55
N ARG A 238 -25.53 -0.57 -18.86
CA ARG A 238 -24.38 -1.04 -19.66
C ARG A 238 -24.25 -0.30 -21.00
N GLY A 239 -25.36 0.06 -21.63
CA GLY A 239 -25.38 0.82 -22.89
C GLY A 239 -24.77 2.22 -22.77
N ASP A 240 -24.94 2.89 -21.61
CA ASP A 240 -24.38 4.22 -21.37
C ASP A 240 -22.85 4.18 -21.34
N PHE A 241 -22.28 3.16 -20.70
CA PHE A 241 -20.85 2.90 -20.68
C PHE A 241 -20.31 2.67 -22.10
N GLU A 242 -20.96 1.80 -22.88
CA GLU A 242 -20.55 1.52 -24.26
C GLU A 242 -20.62 2.77 -25.14
N GLU A 243 -21.63 3.61 -24.97
CA GLU A 243 -21.76 4.87 -25.71
C GLU A 243 -20.65 5.86 -25.35
N ARG A 244 -20.34 6.02 -24.04
CA ARG A 244 -19.22 6.85 -23.57
C ARG A 244 -17.90 6.35 -24.13
N LEU A 245 -17.62 5.06 -24.04
CA LEU A 245 -16.41 4.44 -24.58
C LEU A 245 -16.31 4.64 -26.10
N LYS A 246 -17.43 4.50 -26.84
CA LYS A 246 -17.46 4.79 -28.28
C LYS A 246 -17.14 6.24 -28.60
N LYS A 247 -17.61 7.20 -27.79
CA LYS A 247 -17.30 8.64 -27.97
C LYS A 247 -15.81 8.90 -27.77
N VAL A 248 -15.23 8.40 -26.68
CA VAL A 248 -13.79 8.52 -26.38
C VAL A 248 -12.95 7.90 -27.50
N LEU A 249 -13.27 6.67 -27.94
CA LEU A 249 -12.53 6.00 -29.02
C LEU A 249 -12.66 6.69 -30.37
N LYS A 250 -13.81 7.33 -30.65
CA LYS A 250 -13.99 8.11 -31.88
C LYS A 250 -13.11 9.37 -31.87
N GLU A 251 -12.97 10.01 -30.72
CA GLU A 251 -12.11 11.18 -30.53
C GLU A 251 -10.63 10.81 -30.71
N ILE A 252 -10.16 9.74 -30.06
CA ILE A 252 -8.79 9.21 -30.23
C ILE A 252 -8.46 8.98 -31.70
N ASN A 253 -9.34 8.27 -32.42
CA ASN A 253 -9.16 7.98 -33.85
C ASN A 253 -9.13 9.25 -34.72
N SER A 254 -9.85 10.31 -34.32
CA SER A 254 -9.96 11.54 -35.11
C SER A 254 -8.74 12.44 -35.01
N ARG A 255 -8.05 12.46 -33.86
CA ARG A 255 -6.87 13.31 -33.68
C ARG A 255 -5.60 12.67 -34.25
N GLY A 256 -5.44 11.36 -34.10
CA GLY A 256 -4.30 10.61 -34.66
C GLY A 256 -2.93 10.90 -34.02
N ASP A 257 -2.84 11.86 -33.10
CA ASP A 257 -1.67 12.19 -32.29
C ASP A 257 -1.63 11.45 -30.95
N ILE A 258 -2.68 10.70 -30.60
CA ILE A 258 -2.81 10.03 -29.31
C ILE A 258 -2.23 8.61 -29.33
N ILE A 259 -1.44 8.31 -28.30
CA ILE A 259 -1.01 6.97 -27.91
C ILE A 259 -1.77 6.61 -26.63
N LEU A 260 -2.46 5.47 -26.63
CA LEU A 260 -3.25 5.02 -25.49
C LEU A 260 -2.50 3.98 -24.66
N PHE A 261 -2.29 4.26 -23.38
CA PHE A 261 -1.83 3.28 -22.40
C PHE A 261 -3.01 2.56 -21.75
N ILE A 262 -2.93 1.24 -21.77
CA ILE A 262 -3.89 0.34 -21.14
C ILE A 262 -3.13 -0.52 -20.14
N ASP A 263 -3.30 -0.22 -18.86
CA ASP A 263 -2.88 -1.13 -17.82
C ASP A 263 -3.81 -2.35 -17.77
N GLU A 264 -3.27 -3.50 -17.37
CA GLU A 264 -4.00 -4.77 -17.34
C GLU A 264 -4.75 -5.08 -18.66
N LEU A 265 -4.05 -5.01 -19.80
CA LEU A 265 -4.61 -5.17 -21.15
C LEU A 265 -5.53 -6.39 -21.31
N HIS A 266 -5.28 -7.46 -20.56
CA HIS A 266 -6.09 -8.67 -20.57
C HIS A 266 -7.54 -8.46 -20.11
N THR A 267 -7.82 -7.49 -19.22
CA THR A 267 -9.18 -7.16 -18.75
C THR A 267 -10.06 -6.70 -19.92
N LEU A 268 -9.46 -5.96 -20.86
CA LEU A 268 -10.12 -5.40 -22.03
C LEU A 268 -10.17 -6.33 -23.23
N VAL A 269 -9.52 -7.50 -23.18
CA VAL A 269 -9.37 -8.39 -24.34
C VAL A 269 -9.91 -9.80 -24.07
N GLY A 270 -9.84 -10.27 -22.82
CA GLY A 270 -9.99 -11.68 -22.46
C GLY A 270 -11.10 -12.02 -21.47
N ALA A 271 -11.70 -11.06 -20.77
CA ALA A 271 -12.65 -11.30 -19.69
C ALA A 271 -14.11 -11.36 -20.16
N GLY A 272 -14.42 -12.23 -21.12
CA GLY A 272 -15.80 -12.51 -21.51
C GLY A 272 -16.57 -13.45 -20.56
N ALA A 273 -16.01 -13.81 -19.39
CA ALA A 273 -16.56 -14.90 -18.56
C ALA A 273 -16.28 -14.81 -17.05
N ALA A 274 -15.95 -13.62 -16.50
CA ALA A 274 -15.96 -13.42 -15.05
C ALA A 274 -17.24 -12.68 -14.66
N GLU A 275 -18.00 -13.23 -13.70
CA GLU A 275 -19.23 -12.63 -13.17
C GLU A 275 -18.96 -11.17 -12.73
N GLY A 276 -19.40 -10.20 -13.53
CA GLY A 276 -19.32 -8.77 -13.21
C GLY A 276 -18.38 -7.91 -14.08
N ALA A 277 -17.57 -8.50 -14.96
CA ALA A 277 -16.71 -7.71 -15.85
C ALA A 277 -17.50 -7.05 -16.99
N ILE A 278 -17.42 -5.72 -17.09
CA ILE A 278 -18.07 -4.92 -18.12
C ILE A 278 -17.36 -5.19 -19.46
N ASP A 279 -18.10 -5.67 -20.46
CA ASP A 279 -17.58 -6.18 -21.74
C ASP A 279 -17.13 -5.07 -22.72
N ALA A 280 -16.10 -4.33 -22.33
CA ALA A 280 -15.40 -3.40 -23.21
C ALA A 280 -14.65 -4.11 -24.36
N ALA A 281 -14.41 -5.42 -24.23
CA ALA A 281 -13.70 -6.25 -25.20
C ALA A 281 -14.42 -6.29 -26.56
N SER A 282 -15.75 -6.36 -26.56
CA SER A 282 -16.57 -6.30 -27.77
C SER A 282 -16.33 -5.04 -28.63
N ILE A 283 -15.94 -3.91 -28.01
CA ILE A 283 -15.70 -2.63 -28.68
C ILE A 283 -14.22 -2.43 -29.02
N LEU A 284 -13.31 -2.76 -28.10
CA LEU A 284 -11.87 -2.48 -28.24
C LEU A 284 -11.17 -3.50 -29.13
N LYS A 285 -11.48 -4.78 -28.99
CA LYS A 285 -10.78 -5.87 -29.71
C LYS A 285 -10.81 -5.69 -31.23
N PRO A 286 -11.94 -5.33 -31.88
CA PRO A 286 -11.95 -5.08 -33.32
C PRO A 286 -11.07 -3.89 -33.74
N LYS A 287 -11.03 -2.82 -32.93
CA LYS A 287 -10.22 -1.62 -33.23
C LYS A 287 -8.73 -1.87 -33.07
N LEU A 288 -8.34 -2.60 -32.03
CA LEU A 288 -6.96 -3.04 -31.80
C LEU A 288 -6.49 -3.99 -32.90
N ALA A 289 -7.31 -4.99 -33.28
CA ALA A 289 -7.00 -5.92 -34.35
C ALA A 289 -6.84 -5.22 -35.72
N ARG A 290 -7.65 -4.20 -35.99
CA ARG A 290 -7.52 -3.40 -37.22
C ARG A 290 -6.33 -2.42 -37.20
N GLY A 291 -5.75 -2.17 -36.03
CA GLY A 291 -4.66 -1.19 -35.88
C GLY A 291 -5.16 0.26 -35.99
N GLU A 292 -6.44 0.51 -35.70
CA GLU A 292 -6.99 1.86 -35.66
C GLU A 292 -6.50 2.65 -34.44
N LEU A 293 -6.10 1.95 -33.39
CA LEU A 293 -5.62 2.51 -32.13
C LEU A 293 -4.14 2.17 -31.97
N GLN A 294 -3.32 3.19 -31.78
CA GLN A 294 -1.93 3.03 -31.36
C GLN A 294 -1.91 2.91 -29.83
N THR A 295 -1.46 1.76 -29.32
CA THR A 295 -1.58 1.44 -27.89
C THR A 295 -0.31 0.88 -27.30
N ILE A 296 -0.11 1.16 -26.01
CA ILE A 296 0.85 0.49 -25.14
C ILE A 296 0.03 -0.32 -24.15
N GLY A 297 0.22 -1.64 -24.12
CA GLY A 297 -0.41 -2.50 -23.12
C GLY A 297 0.55 -2.87 -22.00
N ALA A 298 0.04 -3.14 -20.79
CA ALA A 298 0.77 -3.83 -19.74
C ALA A 298 -0.03 -5.05 -19.25
N THR A 299 0.66 -6.18 -19.02
CA THR A 299 0.02 -7.44 -18.57
C THR A 299 1.08 -8.38 -17.98
N THR A 300 0.68 -9.49 -17.37
CA THR A 300 1.60 -10.55 -16.94
C THR A 300 1.91 -11.53 -18.08
N LEU A 301 2.95 -12.35 -17.91
CA LEU A 301 3.33 -13.33 -18.94
C LEU A 301 2.21 -14.35 -19.21
N ASP A 302 1.54 -14.80 -18.16
CA ASP A 302 0.48 -15.81 -18.25
C ASP A 302 -0.75 -15.29 -18.98
N GLU A 303 -1.16 -14.06 -18.66
CA GLU A 303 -2.26 -13.35 -19.34
C GLU A 303 -1.94 -13.10 -20.80
N TYR A 304 -0.72 -12.66 -21.11
CA TYR A 304 -0.28 -12.44 -22.50
C TYR A 304 -0.42 -13.73 -23.31
N ARG A 305 0.10 -14.85 -22.78
CA ARG A 305 -0.01 -16.18 -23.42
C ARG A 305 -1.44 -16.63 -23.59
N LYS A 306 -2.29 -16.38 -22.59
CA LYS A 306 -3.68 -16.84 -22.59
C LYS A 306 -4.57 -16.04 -23.55
N TYR A 307 -4.40 -14.72 -23.62
CA TYR A 307 -5.37 -13.82 -24.27
C TYR A 307 -4.84 -13.10 -25.52
N ILE A 308 -3.53 -12.88 -25.64
CA ILE A 308 -2.94 -12.12 -26.76
C ILE A 308 -2.26 -13.07 -27.75
N GLU A 309 -1.37 -13.94 -27.27
CA GLU A 309 -0.57 -14.83 -28.12
C GLU A 309 -1.41 -15.87 -28.87
N LYS A 310 -2.48 -16.37 -28.23
CA LYS A 310 -3.43 -17.30 -28.87
C LYS A 310 -4.36 -16.64 -29.89
N ASP A 311 -4.47 -15.31 -29.89
CA ASP A 311 -5.34 -14.58 -30.81
C ASP A 311 -4.57 -14.06 -32.03
N ALA A 312 -4.75 -14.74 -33.17
CA ALA A 312 -4.05 -14.41 -34.42
C ALA A 312 -4.31 -12.99 -34.96
N ALA A 313 -5.37 -12.31 -34.53
CA ALA A 313 -5.62 -10.93 -34.93
C ALA A 313 -4.80 -9.94 -34.09
N LEU A 314 -4.68 -10.18 -32.79
CA LEU A 314 -3.93 -9.34 -31.86
C LEU A 314 -2.42 -9.59 -31.94
N GLU A 315 -1.99 -10.85 -32.10
CA GLU A 315 -0.57 -11.23 -32.24
C GLU A 315 0.11 -10.54 -33.45
N ARG A 316 -0.66 -10.17 -34.47
CA ARG A 316 -0.20 -9.43 -35.66
C ARG A 316 -0.09 -7.91 -35.44
N ARG A 317 -0.51 -7.40 -34.28
CA ARG A 317 -0.55 -5.97 -33.93
C ARG A 317 0.34 -5.67 -32.72
N PHE A 318 0.41 -6.61 -31.79
CA PHE A 318 1.18 -6.46 -30.57
C PHE A 318 2.59 -7.03 -30.68
N GLN A 319 3.53 -6.40 -29.99
CA GLN A 319 4.91 -6.85 -29.85
C GLN A 319 5.28 -6.89 -28.35
N PRO A 320 5.71 -8.04 -27.82
CA PRO A 320 6.11 -8.15 -26.42
C PRO A 320 7.41 -7.39 -26.13
N VAL A 321 7.45 -6.72 -24.99
CA VAL A 321 8.61 -6.05 -24.39
C VAL A 321 8.71 -6.54 -22.95
N GLN A 322 9.80 -7.24 -22.62
CA GLN A 322 10.01 -7.80 -21.28
C GLN A 322 10.45 -6.69 -20.31
N VAL A 323 9.81 -6.63 -19.15
CA VAL A 323 10.16 -5.73 -18.04
C VAL A 323 10.47 -6.60 -16.84
N GLY A 324 11.77 -6.70 -16.53
CA GLY A 324 12.26 -7.50 -15.41
C GLY A 324 12.26 -6.73 -14.10
N GLU A 325 12.29 -7.47 -12.99
CA GLU A 325 12.60 -6.95 -11.66
C GLU A 325 13.98 -6.26 -11.67
N PRO A 326 14.11 -5.04 -11.14
CA PRO A 326 15.39 -4.36 -11.04
C PRO A 326 16.30 -5.03 -10.01
N THR A 327 17.60 -4.84 -10.16
CA THR A 327 18.57 -5.28 -9.14
C THR A 327 18.44 -4.44 -7.87
N VAL A 328 18.85 -4.97 -6.71
CA VAL A 328 18.88 -4.22 -5.44
C VAL A 328 19.59 -2.87 -5.58
N ALA A 329 20.72 -2.83 -6.31
CA ALA A 329 21.47 -1.59 -6.56
C ALA A 329 20.65 -0.58 -7.37
N HIS A 330 19.95 -1.01 -8.41
CA HIS A 330 19.06 -0.13 -9.17
C HIS A 330 17.86 0.33 -8.33
N THR A 331 17.30 -0.54 -7.48
CA THR A 331 16.21 -0.17 -6.58
C THR A 331 16.63 0.92 -5.60
N ILE A 332 17.86 0.87 -5.08
CA ILE A 332 18.40 1.94 -4.22
C ILE A 332 18.40 3.28 -4.96
N GLU A 333 18.83 3.31 -6.23
CA GLU A 333 18.81 4.54 -7.03
C GLU A 333 17.39 5.01 -7.35
N ILE A 334 16.45 4.08 -7.60
CA ILE A 334 15.03 4.40 -7.76
C ILE A 334 14.50 5.08 -6.49
N LEU A 335 14.73 4.48 -5.32
CA LEU A 335 14.29 5.02 -4.03
C LEU A 335 14.92 6.38 -3.72
N LYS A 336 16.20 6.60 -4.05
CA LYS A 336 16.84 7.92 -3.94
C LYS A 336 16.15 8.97 -4.81
N GLY A 337 15.76 8.62 -6.04
CA GLY A 337 15.02 9.53 -6.92
C GLY A 337 13.62 9.87 -6.42
N LEU A 338 12.97 8.94 -5.71
CA LEU A 338 11.63 9.14 -5.14
C LEU A 338 11.66 9.79 -3.74
N ARG A 339 12.82 9.82 -3.08
CA ARG A 339 13.01 10.26 -1.68
C ARG A 339 12.34 11.61 -1.41
N ASP A 340 12.68 12.64 -2.18
CA ASP A 340 12.21 14.01 -1.94
C ASP A 340 10.68 14.10 -1.97
N ARG A 341 10.02 13.30 -2.83
CA ARG A 341 8.56 13.28 -2.94
C ARG A 341 7.92 12.62 -1.72
N TYR A 342 8.47 11.51 -1.24
CA TYR A 342 7.98 10.85 -0.03
C TYR A 342 8.26 11.67 1.24
N GLU A 343 9.43 12.31 1.33
CA GLU A 343 9.77 13.25 2.40
C GLU A 343 8.76 14.41 2.46
N ALA A 344 8.46 15.04 1.32
CA ALA A 344 7.47 16.11 1.24
C ALA A 344 6.05 15.63 1.56
N HIS A 345 5.66 14.45 1.05
CA HIS A 345 4.33 13.88 1.24
C HIS A 345 4.06 13.57 2.72
N HIS A 346 5.02 12.94 3.41
CA HIS A 346 4.87 12.52 4.79
C HIS A 346 5.39 13.51 5.83
N ARG A 347 6.14 14.54 5.39
CA ARG A 347 6.84 15.50 6.26
C ARG A 347 7.85 14.81 7.18
N VAL A 348 8.67 13.94 6.58
CA VAL A 348 9.73 13.17 7.24
C VAL A 348 11.04 13.36 6.48
N SER A 349 12.16 13.00 7.10
CA SER A 349 13.49 12.92 6.48
C SER A 349 13.86 11.45 6.41
N ILE A 350 14.21 10.94 5.24
CA ILE A 350 14.50 9.52 5.02
C ILE A 350 16.00 9.36 4.87
N THR A 351 16.67 8.63 5.75
CA THR A 351 18.14 8.48 5.67
C THR A 351 18.60 7.60 4.50
N ASP A 352 19.85 7.76 4.07
CA ASP A 352 20.45 6.86 3.08
C ASP A 352 20.48 5.41 3.59
N ALA A 353 20.68 5.22 4.90
CA ALA A 353 20.64 3.91 5.54
C ALA A 353 19.25 3.27 5.41
N ALA A 354 18.16 4.04 5.61
CA ALA A 354 16.80 3.57 5.41
C ALA A 354 16.53 3.13 3.96
N VAL A 355 17.00 3.91 2.99
CA VAL A 355 16.85 3.57 1.56
C VAL A 355 17.54 2.24 1.22
N VAL A 356 18.78 2.06 1.68
CA VAL A 356 19.53 0.81 1.48
C VAL A 356 18.85 -0.34 2.22
N ALA A 357 18.40 -0.13 3.46
CA ALA A 357 17.70 -1.12 4.24
C ALA A 357 16.40 -1.55 3.58
N ALA A 358 15.60 -0.62 3.06
CA ALA A 358 14.33 -0.93 2.39
C ALA A 358 14.55 -1.85 1.18
N ALA A 359 15.52 -1.54 0.32
CA ALA A 359 15.81 -2.38 -0.85
C ALA A 359 16.37 -3.76 -0.45
N THR A 360 17.35 -3.80 0.46
CA THR A 360 18.04 -5.05 0.83
C THR A 360 17.17 -5.98 1.67
N LEU A 361 16.43 -5.44 2.63
CA LEU A 361 15.54 -6.22 3.49
C LEU A 361 14.29 -6.67 2.73
N ALA A 362 13.70 -5.83 1.87
CA ALA A 362 12.56 -6.25 1.06
C ALA A 362 12.94 -7.40 0.12
N ASP A 363 14.12 -7.34 -0.53
CA ASP A 363 14.63 -8.43 -1.37
C ASP A 363 14.77 -9.74 -0.59
N ARG A 364 15.29 -9.66 0.64
CA ARG A 364 15.60 -10.84 1.46
C ARG A 364 14.38 -11.47 2.12
N TYR A 365 13.44 -10.65 2.62
CA TYR A 365 12.36 -11.10 3.50
C TYR A 365 10.98 -11.13 2.83
N ILE A 366 10.76 -10.40 1.74
CA ILE A 366 9.48 -10.37 1.02
C ILE A 366 9.67 -11.05 -0.34
N ASN A 367 9.24 -12.31 -0.46
CA ASN A 367 9.48 -13.16 -1.63
C ASN A 367 8.27 -13.28 -2.58
N ASP A 368 7.09 -12.89 -2.14
CA ASP A 368 5.82 -12.94 -2.88
C ASP A 368 5.55 -11.66 -3.70
N ARG A 369 6.40 -10.65 -3.53
CA ARG A 369 6.36 -9.37 -4.25
C ARG A 369 7.72 -9.08 -4.89
N PHE A 370 7.69 -8.20 -5.89
CA PHE A 370 8.87 -7.85 -6.68
C PHE A 370 9.35 -6.42 -6.38
N LEU A 371 10.65 -6.20 -6.51
CA LEU A 371 11.23 -4.85 -6.53
C LEU A 371 10.76 -4.09 -7.80
N PRO A 372 10.70 -2.76 -7.76
CA PRO A 372 10.99 -1.88 -6.62
C PRO A 372 9.79 -1.70 -5.66
N ASP A 373 8.60 -2.12 -6.04
CA ASP A 373 7.32 -1.90 -5.34
C ASP A 373 7.36 -2.27 -3.86
N LYS A 374 7.79 -3.48 -3.51
CA LYS A 374 7.91 -3.91 -2.10
C LYS A 374 8.83 -3.03 -1.25
N ALA A 375 9.85 -2.40 -1.85
CA ALA A 375 10.78 -1.53 -1.13
C ALA A 375 10.25 -0.09 -1.01
N ILE A 376 9.54 0.38 -2.04
CA ILE A 376 8.83 1.67 -2.03
C ILE A 376 7.78 1.67 -0.92
N ASP A 377 6.98 0.61 -0.82
CA ASP A 377 5.94 0.53 0.21
C ASP A 377 6.52 0.52 1.64
N LEU A 378 7.68 -0.11 1.87
CA LEU A 378 8.33 -0.06 3.19
C LEU A 378 8.70 1.37 3.59
N ILE A 379 9.20 2.16 2.63
CA ILE A 379 9.54 3.57 2.84
C ILE A 379 8.26 4.40 3.08
N ASP A 380 7.24 4.17 2.27
CA ASP A 380 5.95 4.86 2.36
C ASP A 380 5.27 4.61 3.71
N GLU A 381 5.20 3.35 4.14
CA GLU A 381 4.60 2.97 5.41
C GLU A 381 5.43 3.46 6.61
N ALA A 382 6.76 3.40 6.55
CA ALA A 382 7.60 3.95 7.60
C ALA A 382 7.41 5.47 7.74
N GLY A 383 7.34 6.19 6.61
CA GLY A 383 7.03 7.62 6.58
C GLY A 383 5.65 7.94 7.16
N ALA A 384 4.62 7.19 6.74
CA ALA A 384 3.26 7.33 7.25
C ALA A 384 3.19 7.05 8.77
N ARG A 385 3.85 6.00 9.24
CA ARG A 385 3.91 5.62 10.67
C ARG A 385 4.56 6.73 11.50
N MET A 386 5.68 7.30 11.04
CA MET A 386 6.35 8.39 11.73
C MET A 386 5.50 9.66 11.76
N ARG A 387 4.79 9.97 10.67
CA ARG A 387 3.81 11.06 10.62
C ARG A 387 2.66 10.86 11.60
N ILE A 388 2.08 9.66 11.66
CA ILE A 388 0.97 9.34 12.58
C ILE A 388 1.42 9.41 14.03
N ARG A 389 2.59 8.88 14.36
CA ARG A 389 3.18 8.96 15.71
C ARG A 389 3.26 10.41 16.19
N ARG A 390 3.59 11.36 15.29
CA ARG A 390 3.62 12.79 15.60
C ARG A 390 2.26 13.46 15.68
N MET A 391 1.28 13.02 14.91
CA MET A 391 -0.08 13.58 14.98
C MET A 391 -0.88 13.01 16.17
N THR A 392 -0.38 11.95 16.79
CA THR A 392 -0.99 11.35 17.97
C THR A 392 -0.54 12.11 19.21
N ALA A 393 -1.51 12.56 20.02
CA ALA A 393 -1.21 13.21 21.29
C ALA A 393 -0.38 12.26 22.18
N PRO A 394 0.75 12.73 22.73
CA PRO A 394 1.57 11.88 23.59
C PRO A 394 0.80 11.37 24.82
N PRO A 395 1.23 10.24 25.42
CA PRO A 395 0.49 9.56 26.48
C PRO A 395 0.20 10.46 27.68
N ASP A 396 1.10 11.41 27.97
CA ASP A 396 0.97 12.40 29.04
C ASP A 396 -0.23 13.35 28.84
N LEU A 397 -0.46 13.84 27.61
CA LEU A 397 -1.66 14.64 27.28
C LEU A 397 -2.94 13.82 27.43
N ARG A 398 -2.87 12.52 27.08
CA ARG A 398 -3.98 11.58 27.21
C ARG A 398 -4.32 11.33 28.69
N GLU A 399 -3.33 11.22 29.56
CA GLU A 399 -3.54 11.15 31.01
C GLU A 399 -4.20 12.42 31.56
N PHE A 400 -3.84 13.61 31.04
CA PHE A 400 -4.53 14.85 31.44
C PHE A 400 -5.99 14.84 31.01
N ASP A 401 -6.31 14.35 29.81
CA ASP A 401 -7.68 14.20 29.33
C ASP A 401 -8.50 13.27 30.24
N GLU A 402 -7.93 12.14 30.67
CA GLU A 402 -8.56 11.23 31.63
C GLU A 402 -8.79 11.89 33.00
N LYS A 403 -7.76 12.53 33.56
CA LYS A 403 -7.86 13.25 34.86
C LYS A 403 -8.89 14.37 34.83
N ILE A 404 -9.04 15.07 33.70
CA ILE A 404 -10.07 16.10 33.49
C ILE A 404 -11.46 15.47 33.43
N ALA A 405 -11.61 14.36 32.72
CA ALA A 405 -12.88 13.65 32.60
C ALA A 405 -13.37 13.14 33.96
N ASP A 406 -12.46 12.59 34.77
CA ASP A 406 -12.77 12.11 36.12
C ASP A 406 -13.13 13.27 37.04
N ALA A 407 -12.36 14.37 37.03
CA ALA A 407 -12.69 15.56 37.82
C ALA A 407 -14.06 16.15 37.44
N ARG A 408 -14.44 16.12 36.15
CA ARG A 408 -15.78 16.53 35.68
C ARG A 408 -16.88 15.63 36.21
N ARG A 409 -16.68 14.31 36.12
CA ARG A 409 -17.66 13.31 36.59
C ARG A 409 -17.89 13.42 38.10
N GLU A 410 -16.81 13.55 38.87
CA GLU A 410 -16.88 13.73 40.32
C GLU A 410 -17.56 15.05 40.69
N LYS A 411 -17.29 16.13 39.94
CA LYS A 411 -17.91 17.44 40.15
C LYS A 411 -19.41 17.38 39.91
N GLU A 412 -19.86 16.77 38.81
CA GLU A 412 -21.29 16.57 38.52
C GLU A 412 -21.98 15.76 39.61
N SER A 413 -21.37 14.65 40.05
CA SER A 413 -21.90 13.85 41.14
C SER A 413 -21.99 14.62 42.46
N ALA A 414 -21.03 15.50 42.76
CA ALA A 414 -21.07 16.37 43.94
C ALA A 414 -22.16 17.45 43.85
N ILE A 415 -22.42 17.99 42.65
CA ILE A 415 -23.52 18.93 42.39
C ILE A 415 -24.87 18.23 42.61
N ASP A 416 -25.05 17.04 42.06
CA ASP A 416 -26.28 16.24 42.22
C ASP A 416 -26.54 15.89 43.69
N ALA A 417 -25.47 15.61 44.46
CA ALA A 417 -25.54 15.37 45.89
C ALA A 417 -25.67 16.65 46.75
N GLN A 418 -25.73 17.83 46.12
CA GLN A 418 -25.79 19.14 46.78
C GLN A 418 -24.58 19.47 47.69
N ASP A 419 -23.44 18.80 47.48
CA ASP A 419 -22.18 19.08 48.16
C ASP A 419 -21.42 20.18 47.41
N PHE A 420 -21.85 21.42 47.63
CA PHE A 420 -21.34 22.59 46.91
C PHE A 420 -19.87 22.91 47.22
N GLU A 421 -19.38 22.56 48.41
CA GLU A 421 -17.99 22.80 48.81
C GLU A 421 -17.04 21.84 48.08
N LYS A 422 -17.41 20.55 48.02
CA LYS A 422 -16.67 19.57 47.22
C LYS A 422 -16.73 19.89 45.73
N ALA A 423 -17.90 20.27 45.21
CA ALA A 423 -18.06 20.68 43.81
C ALA A 423 -17.17 21.90 43.44
N ALA A 424 -17.04 22.88 44.34
CA ALA A 424 -16.15 24.03 44.14
C ALA A 424 -14.68 23.60 44.06
N SER A 425 -14.23 22.74 44.96
CA SER A 425 -12.85 22.22 44.95
C SER A 425 -12.52 21.42 43.68
N LEU A 426 -13.46 20.60 43.20
CA LEU A 426 -13.32 19.81 41.97
C LEU A 426 -13.34 20.69 40.71
N ARG A 427 -14.12 21.78 40.71
CA ARG A 427 -14.08 22.79 39.65
C ARG A 427 -12.73 23.48 39.55
N ASP A 428 -12.13 23.83 40.68
CA ASP A 428 -10.81 24.49 40.70
C ASP A 428 -9.71 23.51 40.27
N ARG A 429 -9.81 22.23 40.66
CA ARG A 429 -8.94 21.15 40.18
C ARG A 429 -9.09 20.92 38.67
N GLU A 430 -10.30 20.86 38.14
CA GLU A 430 -10.56 20.77 36.70
C GLU A 430 -9.90 21.94 35.96
N LYS A 431 -10.08 23.17 36.46
CA LYS A 431 -9.50 24.38 35.85
C LYS A 431 -7.97 24.34 35.84
N GLN A 432 -7.35 23.84 36.92
CA GLN A 432 -5.90 23.65 36.98
C GLN A 432 -5.42 22.59 35.98
N LEU A 433 -6.09 21.44 35.89
CA LEU A 433 -5.75 20.37 34.95
C LEU A 433 -5.89 20.83 33.50
N VAL A 434 -6.94 21.59 33.17
CA VAL A 434 -7.13 22.18 31.83
C VAL A 434 -6.02 23.17 31.50
N ALA A 435 -5.60 24.00 32.45
CA ALA A 435 -4.49 24.94 32.24
C ALA A 435 -3.14 24.23 32.04
N GLN A 436 -2.85 23.20 32.84
CA GLN A 436 -1.65 22.38 32.72
C GLN A 436 -1.60 21.63 31.37
N ARG A 437 -2.73 21.04 30.96
CA ARG A 437 -2.86 20.40 29.65
C ARG A 437 -2.62 21.37 28.51
N ALA A 438 -3.20 22.58 28.57
CA ALA A 438 -3.04 23.60 27.54
C ALA A 438 -1.58 24.09 27.43
N GLU A 439 -0.88 24.23 28.55
CA GLU A 439 0.54 24.58 28.58
C GLU A 439 1.40 23.46 27.99
N ARG A 440 1.13 22.21 28.37
CA ARG A 440 1.84 21.05 27.83
C ARG A 440 1.58 20.87 26.32
N GLU A 441 0.35 21.09 25.87
CA GLU A 441 -0.03 21.05 24.46
C GLU A 441 0.69 22.15 23.66
N LYS A 442 0.86 23.35 24.22
CA LYS A 442 1.67 24.41 23.61
C LYS A 442 3.14 24.01 23.51
N GLN A 443 3.72 23.43 24.54
CA GLN A 443 5.11 22.96 24.52
C GLN A 443 5.33 21.85 23.48
N TRP A 444 4.39 20.92 23.39
CA TRP A 444 4.39 19.88 22.36
C TRP A 444 4.29 20.48 20.96
N ARG A 445 3.36 21.41 20.73
CA ARG A 445 3.23 22.09 19.44
C ARG A 445 4.43 22.96 19.06
N ALA A 446 5.10 23.56 20.04
CA ALA A 446 6.26 24.43 19.81
C ALA A 446 7.57 23.64 19.68
N GLY A 447 7.68 22.45 20.29
CA GLY A 447 8.90 21.63 20.29
C GLY A 447 8.95 20.54 19.24
N ASP A 448 7.83 19.87 18.93
CA ASP A 448 7.82 18.67 18.06
C ASP A 448 7.42 18.93 16.61
N LEU A 449 6.82 20.09 16.28
CA LEU A 449 6.46 20.42 14.89
C LEU A 449 7.64 20.89 14.04
N ASP A 450 8.71 21.43 14.65
CA ASP A 450 9.87 21.99 13.92
C ASP A 450 11.03 20.99 13.72
N VAL A 451 11.15 19.96 14.55
CA VAL A 451 12.08 18.84 14.27
C VAL A 451 11.48 18.06 13.11
N VAL A 452 12.23 17.57 12.12
CA VAL A 452 11.66 16.67 11.09
C VAL A 452 11.71 15.23 11.62
N ALA A 453 10.64 14.43 11.46
CA ALA A 453 10.68 13.04 11.87
C ALA A 453 11.64 12.28 10.95
N GLU A 454 12.58 11.52 11.51
CA GLU A 454 13.56 10.79 10.72
C GLU A 454 13.10 9.35 10.53
N VAL A 455 13.28 8.83 9.31
CA VAL A 455 13.13 7.42 8.95
C VAL A 455 14.53 6.87 8.72
N ASP A 456 14.99 6.07 9.68
CA ASP A 456 16.23 5.31 9.62
C ASP A 456 15.96 3.83 9.30
N ASP A 457 17.02 3.02 9.31
CA ASP A 457 16.93 1.60 9.03
C ASP A 457 16.20 0.80 10.12
N GLU A 458 16.10 1.30 11.35
CA GLU A 458 15.32 0.69 12.41
C GLU A 458 13.82 0.80 12.14
N GLN A 459 13.32 1.93 11.65
CA GLN A 459 11.89 2.04 11.31
C GLN A 459 11.51 1.17 10.11
N ILE A 460 12.41 1.00 9.13
CA ILE A 460 12.20 0.05 8.04
C ILE A 460 12.12 -1.38 8.56
N ALA A 461 13.04 -1.77 9.46
CA ALA A 461 13.02 -3.07 10.11
C ALA A 461 11.74 -3.28 10.96
N GLU A 462 11.28 -2.25 11.67
CA GLU A 462 10.04 -2.30 12.45
C GLU A 462 8.82 -2.55 11.56
N VAL A 463 8.70 -1.83 10.44
CA VAL A 463 7.60 -2.03 9.46
C VAL A 463 7.66 -3.44 8.88
N LEU A 464 8.83 -3.87 8.42
CA LEU A 464 9.01 -5.21 7.87
C LEU A 464 8.70 -6.31 8.88
N GLY A 465 9.06 -6.11 10.14
CA GLY A 465 8.73 -7.06 11.21
C GLY A 465 7.24 -7.15 11.49
N ASN A 466 6.49 -6.04 11.37
CA ASN A 466 5.03 -6.07 11.47
C ASN A 466 4.38 -6.79 10.27
N TRP A 467 4.92 -6.62 9.06
CA TRP A 467 4.41 -7.29 7.86
C TRP A 467 4.63 -8.79 7.87
N THR A 468 5.84 -9.18 8.23
CA THR A 468 6.29 -10.57 8.12
C THR A 468 6.08 -11.37 9.39
N GLY A 469 5.83 -10.70 10.53
CA GLY A 469 5.85 -11.30 11.86
C GLY A 469 7.26 -11.68 12.34
N ILE A 470 8.29 -11.39 11.55
CA ILE A 470 9.67 -11.79 11.83
C ILE A 470 10.37 -10.60 12.46
N PRO A 471 11.00 -10.78 13.63
CA PRO A 471 11.85 -9.74 14.16
C PRO A 471 13.07 -9.56 13.26
N VAL A 472 13.03 -8.54 12.39
CA VAL A 472 14.16 -8.17 11.52
C VAL A 472 15.12 -7.32 12.35
N PHE A 473 15.70 -7.91 13.37
CA PHE A 473 16.86 -7.30 13.97
C PHE A 473 17.97 -7.32 12.93
N LYS A 474 18.77 -6.24 12.87
CA LYS A 474 20.08 -6.32 12.22
C LYS A 474 20.78 -7.59 12.73
N LEU A 475 21.72 -8.12 11.94
CA LEU A 475 22.85 -8.87 12.47
C LEU A 475 23.69 -7.91 13.35
N THR A 476 23.09 -7.36 14.40
CA THR A 476 23.77 -6.61 15.45
C THR A 476 24.57 -7.61 16.26
N GLU A 477 25.50 -7.09 17.06
CA GLU A 477 26.16 -7.88 18.10
C GLU A 477 25.14 -8.68 18.93
N GLU A 478 23.90 -8.20 19.07
CA GLU A 478 22.80 -8.88 19.75
C GLU A 478 22.34 -10.18 19.08
N GLU A 479 22.09 -10.23 17.76
CA GLU A 479 21.71 -11.50 17.08
C GLU A 479 22.85 -12.52 17.16
N THR A 480 24.09 -12.06 16.98
CA THR A 480 25.28 -12.91 17.09
C THR A 480 25.42 -13.44 18.52
N THR A 481 25.23 -12.60 19.53
CA THR A 481 25.25 -12.99 20.94
C THR A 481 24.11 -13.94 21.29
N ARG A 482 22.91 -13.71 20.74
CA ARG A 482 21.75 -14.59 20.89
C ARG A 482 22.05 -15.97 20.31
N LEU A 483 22.63 -16.04 19.10
CA LEU A 483 23.04 -17.29 18.46
C LEU A 483 24.16 -18.00 19.23
N LEU A 484 25.08 -17.27 19.87
CA LEU A 484 26.12 -17.86 20.72
C LEU A 484 25.53 -18.54 21.96
N ARG A 485 24.41 -18.02 22.49
CA ARG A 485 23.68 -18.58 23.64
C ARG A 485 22.54 -19.52 23.24
N MET A 486 22.50 -19.95 21.97
CA MET A 486 21.40 -20.77 21.44
C MET A 486 21.20 -22.07 22.21
N GLU A 487 22.29 -22.75 22.60
CA GLU A 487 22.18 -23.95 23.43
C GLU A 487 21.46 -23.69 24.77
N ASP A 488 21.86 -22.62 25.47
CA ASP A 488 21.30 -22.26 26.78
C ASP A 488 19.81 -21.90 26.67
N GLU A 489 19.44 -21.15 25.63
CA GLU A 489 18.05 -20.76 25.38
C GLU A 489 17.17 -21.97 25.04
N LEU A 490 17.64 -22.89 24.19
CA LEU A 490 16.91 -24.13 23.90
C LEU A 490 16.76 -25.01 25.14
N HIS A 491 17.77 -25.07 26.00
CA HIS A 491 17.72 -25.85 27.25
C HIS A 491 16.77 -25.30 28.32
N LYS A 492 16.28 -24.07 28.19
CA LYS A 492 15.18 -23.57 29.05
C LYS A 492 13.90 -24.38 28.87
N ARG A 493 13.69 -24.93 27.66
CA ARG A 493 12.50 -25.70 27.28
C ARG A 493 12.81 -27.20 27.11
N ILE A 494 14.01 -27.53 26.63
CA ILE A 494 14.43 -28.91 26.33
C ILE A 494 15.29 -29.47 27.48
N ILE A 495 14.74 -30.50 28.13
CA ILE A 495 15.43 -31.22 29.21
C ILE A 495 16.21 -32.41 28.62
N GLY A 496 17.54 -32.43 28.85
CA GLY A 496 18.44 -33.43 28.28
C GLY A 496 18.67 -33.21 26.77
N GLN A 497 18.94 -34.29 26.02
CA GLN A 497 19.21 -34.24 24.57
C GLN A 497 20.38 -33.32 24.15
N GLU A 498 21.40 -33.20 25.01
CA GLU A 498 22.59 -32.35 24.82
C GLU A 498 23.23 -32.48 23.43
N ASP A 499 23.40 -33.71 22.95
CA ASP A 499 23.99 -34.01 21.64
C ASP A 499 23.14 -33.44 20.49
N ALA A 500 21.81 -33.53 20.60
CA ALA A 500 20.88 -33.06 19.58
C ALA A 500 20.83 -31.53 19.54
N VAL A 501 20.70 -30.89 20.72
CA VAL A 501 20.69 -29.42 20.86
C VAL A 501 22.00 -28.82 20.33
N ARG A 502 23.15 -29.42 20.68
CA ARG A 502 24.47 -29.00 20.20
C ARG A 502 24.62 -29.16 18.68
N ALA A 503 24.14 -30.26 18.11
CA ALA A 503 24.23 -30.51 16.67
C ALA A 503 23.40 -29.49 15.86
N VAL A 504 22.16 -29.22 16.30
CA VAL A 504 21.28 -28.20 15.70
C VAL A 504 21.90 -26.82 15.81
N SER A 505 22.32 -26.42 17.01
CA SER A 505 22.90 -25.09 17.27
C SER A 505 24.16 -24.84 16.43
N LYS A 506 25.05 -25.84 16.32
CA LYS A 506 26.26 -25.74 15.48
C LYS A 506 25.93 -25.61 13.99
N ALA A 507 24.91 -26.32 13.49
CA ALA A 507 24.51 -26.23 12.10
C ALA A 507 23.87 -24.87 11.77
N ILE A 508 22.97 -24.37 12.62
CA ILE A 508 22.32 -23.07 12.43
C ILE A 508 23.34 -21.92 12.50
N ARG A 509 24.28 -21.94 13.46
CA ARG A 509 25.37 -20.95 13.53
C ARG A 509 26.21 -20.89 12.26
N ARG A 510 26.55 -22.05 11.67
CA ARG A 510 27.29 -22.09 10.39
C ARG A 510 26.51 -21.44 9.25
N THR A 511 25.20 -21.69 9.17
CA THR A 511 24.35 -21.06 8.16
C THR A 511 24.28 -19.54 8.35
N ARG A 512 24.04 -19.08 9.58
CA ARG A 512 23.93 -17.64 9.91
C ARG A 512 25.25 -16.89 9.72
N ALA A 513 26.39 -17.56 9.87
CA ALA A 513 27.72 -17.02 9.56
C ALA A 513 28.01 -16.92 8.05
N GLY A 514 27.07 -17.27 7.16
CA GLY A 514 27.27 -17.22 5.71
C GLY A 514 28.20 -18.29 5.15
N LEU A 515 28.52 -19.33 5.94
CA LEU A 515 29.43 -20.42 5.54
C LEU A 515 28.71 -21.55 4.79
N LYS A 516 27.44 -21.36 4.45
CA LYS A 516 26.59 -22.33 3.76
C LYS A 516 26.24 -21.80 2.36
N ASP A 517 25.99 -22.73 1.42
CA ASP A 517 25.38 -22.40 0.13
C ASP A 517 24.03 -21.68 0.32
N PRO A 518 23.88 -20.42 -0.16
CA PRO A 518 22.65 -19.64 -0.01
C PRO A 518 21.47 -20.22 -0.79
N LYS A 519 21.69 -21.19 -1.69
CA LYS A 519 20.62 -21.86 -2.42
C LYS A 519 19.90 -22.92 -1.58
N ARG A 520 20.47 -23.38 -0.46
CA ARG A 520 19.90 -24.47 0.34
C ARG A 520 19.06 -23.94 1.51
N PRO A 521 18.10 -24.74 2.04
CA PRO A 521 17.33 -24.38 3.23
C PRO A 521 18.23 -23.98 4.40
N SER A 522 17.78 -23.15 5.35
CA SER A 522 18.62 -22.64 6.44
C SER A 522 19.20 -23.76 7.33
N GLY A 523 18.49 -24.86 7.46
CA GLY A 523 18.97 -26.08 8.12
C GLY A 523 18.22 -27.30 7.59
N SER A 524 18.85 -28.46 7.63
CA SER A 524 18.19 -29.74 7.33
C SER A 524 18.66 -30.80 8.32
N PHE A 525 17.71 -31.41 9.03
CA PHE A 525 17.97 -32.28 10.16
C PHE A 525 17.10 -33.54 10.09
N ILE A 526 17.65 -34.67 10.55
CA ILE A 526 16.88 -35.88 10.83
C ILE A 526 16.92 -36.12 12.34
N PHE A 527 15.75 -36.10 12.98
CA PHE A 527 15.56 -36.39 14.39
C PHE A 527 15.10 -37.84 14.55
N ALA A 528 16.02 -38.71 14.94
CA ALA A 528 15.76 -40.13 15.10
C ALA A 528 15.77 -40.55 16.58
N GLY A 529 14.79 -41.35 16.98
CA GLY A 529 14.61 -41.80 18.36
C GLY A 529 13.17 -42.26 18.63
N PRO A 530 12.87 -42.88 19.79
CA PRO A 530 11.52 -43.34 20.08
C PRO A 530 10.53 -42.18 20.25
N SER A 531 9.23 -42.47 20.14
CA SER A 531 8.18 -41.48 20.42
C SER A 531 8.28 -40.95 21.85
N GLY A 532 8.00 -39.66 22.04
CA GLY A 532 7.99 -39.02 23.36
C GLY A 532 9.34 -38.53 23.89
N VAL A 533 10.45 -38.69 23.15
CA VAL A 533 11.79 -38.21 23.58
C VAL A 533 12.05 -36.71 23.37
N GLY A 534 11.06 -35.97 22.84
CA GLY A 534 11.15 -34.52 22.64
C GLY A 534 11.51 -34.04 21.22
N LYS A 535 11.41 -34.89 20.18
CA LYS A 535 11.68 -34.52 18.78
C LYS A 535 10.84 -33.33 18.29
N THR A 536 9.53 -33.40 18.50
CA THR A 536 8.58 -32.33 18.16
C THR A 536 8.81 -31.09 19.03
N GLU A 537 9.12 -31.28 20.32
CA GLU A 537 9.35 -30.18 21.26
C GLU A 537 10.60 -29.37 20.91
N LEU A 538 11.69 -30.05 20.51
CA LEU A 538 12.90 -29.39 20.00
C LEU A 538 12.62 -28.59 18.73
N SER A 539 11.68 -29.05 17.89
CA SER A 539 11.29 -28.34 16.67
C SER A 539 10.50 -27.06 16.99
N LYS A 540 9.61 -27.10 18.00
CA LYS A 540 8.88 -25.93 18.50
C LYS A 540 9.82 -24.91 19.14
N ALA A 541 10.68 -25.36 20.06
CA ALA A 541 11.70 -24.52 20.68
C ALA A 541 12.61 -23.84 19.64
N LEU A 542 12.94 -24.56 18.56
CA LEU A 542 13.71 -23.99 17.45
C LEU A 542 12.93 -22.95 16.65
N ALA A 543 11.63 -23.16 16.42
CA ALA A 543 10.76 -22.20 15.75
C ALA A 543 10.63 -20.89 16.56
N GLU A 544 10.35 -21.01 17.87
CA GLU A 544 10.32 -19.89 18.80
C GLU A 544 11.64 -19.13 18.85
N PHE A 545 12.76 -19.86 18.96
CA PHE A 545 14.07 -19.23 19.06
C PHE A 545 14.47 -18.52 17.76
N LEU A 546 14.25 -19.12 16.59
CA LEU A 546 14.69 -18.56 15.31
C LEU A 546 13.75 -17.52 14.73
N PHE A 547 12.45 -17.69 14.92
CA PHE A 547 11.42 -16.88 14.25
C PHE A 547 10.55 -16.10 15.24
N GLY A 548 10.69 -16.32 16.55
CA GLY A 548 9.98 -15.58 17.60
C GLY A 548 8.57 -16.09 17.87
N ASP A 549 8.14 -17.16 17.21
CA ASP A 549 6.77 -17.67 17.26
C ASP A 549 6.74 -19.21 17.16
N ASP A 550 5.97 -19.85 18.05
CA ASP A 550 5.68 -21.30 18.00
C ASP A 550 4.87 -21.65 16.74
N ASP A 551 4.02 -20.74 16.25
CA ASP A 551 3.20 -20.93 15.04
C ASP A 551 4.03 -20.84 13.74
N ALA A 552 5.33 -20.55 13.84
CA ALA A 552 6.27 -20.69 12.73
C ALA A 552 6.65 -22.17 12.46
N LEU A 553 6.13 -23.12 13.24
CA LEU A 553 6.25 -24.56 12.97
C LEU A 553 5.18 -25.03 11.99
N ILE A 554 5.59 -25.39 10.78
CA ILE A 554 4.77 -26.11 9.80
C ILE A 554 4.94 -27.61 10.04
N GLN A 555 4.00 -28.22 10.73
CA GLN A 555 3.99 -29.68 10.93
C GLN A 555 3.19 -30.38 9.82
N ILE A 556 3.76 -31.44 9.26
CA ILE A 556 3.15 -32.33 8.29
C ILE A 556 3.34 -33.78 8.75
N ASP A 557 2.25 -34.51 8.94
CA ASP A 557 2.27 -35.95 9.25
C ASP A 557 2.46 -36.75 7.95
N MET A 558 3.58 -37.46 7.82
CA MET A 558 3.88 -38.25 6.63
C MET A 558 3.05 -39.54 6.53
N GLY A 559 2.38 -39.97 7.60
CA GLY A 559 1.43 -41.07 7.58
C GLY A 559 0.20 -40.78 6.71
N GLU A 560 -0.17 -39.51 6.54
CA GLU A 560 -1.26 -39.10 5.65
C GLU A 560 -0.89 -39.26 4.16
N PHE A 561 0.39 -39.41 3.83
CA PHE A 561 0.93 -39.40 2.45
C PHE A 561 1.56 -40.73 2.03
N HIS A 562 0.95 -41.85 2.42
CA HIS A 562 1.45 -43.20 2.15
C HIS A 562 1.18 -43.67 0.71
N ASP A 563 0.22 -43.06 0.00
CA ASP A 563 -0.16 -43.42 -1.36
C ASP A 563 0.18 -42.31 -2.38
N ARG A 564 0.21 -42.69 -3.65
CA ARG A 564 0.58 -41.79 -4.75
C ARG A 564 -0.38 -40.59 -4.88
N PHE A 565 -1.67 -40.80 -4.60
CA PHE A 565 -2.68 -39.76 -4.76
C PHE A 565 -2.60 -38.74 -3.62
N THR A 566 -2.47 -39.18 -2.36
CA THR A 566 -2.17 -38.29 -1.22
C THR A 566 -0.86 -37.55 -1.40
N ALA A 567 0.21 -38.20 -1.86
CA ALA A 567 1.52 -37.57 -2.11
C ALA A 567 1.43 -36.35 -3.03
N SER A 568 0.60 -36.42 -4.08
CA SER A 568 0.40 -35.29 -5.00
C SER A 568 -0.22 -34.06 -4.33
N ARG A 569 -1.03 -34.24 -3.27
CA ARG A 569 -1.65 -33.13 -2.50
C ARG A 569 -0.65 -32.35 -1.65
N LEU A 570 0.50 -32.95 -1.31
CA LEU A 570 1.53 -32.28 -0.51
C LEU A 570 2.15 -31.09 -1.27
N PHE A 571 2.44 -31.28 -2.56
CA PHE A 571 3.13 -30.31 -3.40
C PHE A 571 2.21 -29.60 -4.40
N GLY A 572 1.05 -30.19 -4.69
CA GLY A 572 0.07 -29.72 -5.67
C GLY A 572 -0.08 -30.73 -6.80
N ALA A 573 -1.33 -31.05 -7.17
CA ALA A 573 -1.60 -32.03 -8.22
C ALA A 573 -1.20 -31.46 -9.59
N PRO A 574 -0.67 -32.27 -10.53
CA PRO A 574 -0.36 -31.83 -11.89
C PRO A 574 -1.65 -31.59 -12.72
N PRO A 575 -1.56 -30.85 -13.86
CA PRO A 575 -2.71 -30.59 -14.72
C PRO A 575 -3.44 -31.88 -15.12
N GLY A 576 -4.76 -31.93 -14.88
CA GLY A 576 -5.62 -33.08 -15.20
C GLY A 576 -5.92 -34.02 -14.04
N TYR A 577 -5.41 -33.76 -12.83
CA TYR A 577 -5.73 -34.49 -11.60
C TYR A 577 -6.72 -33.74 -10.70
N VAL A 578 -7.53 -34.47 -9.93
CA VAL A 578 -8.45 -33.89 -8.93
C VAL A 578 -7.64 -33.14 -7.87
N GLY A 579 -7.99 -31.88 -7.62
CA GLY A 579 -7.23 -31.00 -6.73
C GLY A 579 -6.16 -30.13 -7.42
N TYR A 580 -6.12 -30.09 -8.77
CA TYR A 580 -5.22 -29.19 -9.51
C TYR A 580 -5.45 -27.70 -9.18
N GLU A 581 -6.68 -27.31 -8.91
CA GLU A 581 -7.02 -25.94 -8.51
C GLU A 581 -6.66 -25.63 -7.05
N GLU A 582 -6.42 -26.67 -6.23
CA GLU A 582 -5.98 -26.53 -4.85
C GLU A 582 -4.43 -26.55 -4.82
N GLY A 583 -3.81 -25.47 -4.32
CA GLY A 583 -2.36 -25.43 -4.11
C GLY A 583 -1.90 -26.54 -3.14
N GLY A 584 -0.63 -26.94 -3.24
CA GLY A 584 -0.11 -28.01 -2.39
C GLY A 584 -0.11 -27.62 -0.91
N GLN A 585 -0.41 -28.59 -0.03
CA GLN A 585 -0.52 -28.32 1.41
C GLN A 585 0.79 -27.79 2.02
N LEU A 586 1.94 -28.27 1.56
CA LEU A 586 3.24 -27.76 1.98
C LEU A 586 3.61 -26.46 1.23
N THR A 587 3.45 -26.45 -0.10
CA THR A 587 3.86 -25.34 -0.95
C THR A 587 3.10 -24.05 -0.62
N GLU A 588 1.80 -24.13 -0.33
CA GLU A 588 1.00 -22.99 0.15
C GLU A 588 1.43 -22.50 1.54
N LYS A 589 1.64 -23.42 2.49
CA LYS A 589 2.05 -23.05 3.86
C LYS A 589 3.42 -22.38 3.87
N VAL A 590 4.38 -22.91 3.12
CA VAL A 590 5.74 -22.35 3.02
C VAL A 590 5.73 -21.05 2.21
N ARG A 591 4.91 -20.93 1.16
CA ARG A 591 4.77 -19.64 0.44
C ARG A 591 4.25 -18.54 1.36
N ARG A 592 3.28 -18.84 2.23
CA ARG A 592 2.73 -17.89 3.21
C ARG A 592 3.67 -17.63 4.40
N LYS A 593 4.43 -18.64 4.82
CA LYS A 593 5.41 -18.56 5.93
C LYS A 593 6.78 -19.10 5.48
N PRO A 594 7.54 -18.34 4.66
CA PRO A 594 8.83 -18.80 4.13
C PRO A 594 9.92 -18.89 5.20
N PHE A 595 9.73 -18.22 6.34
CA PHE A 595 10.57 -18.29 7.53
C PHE A 595 9.89 -19.18 8.55
N SER A 596 10.15 -20.47 8.45
CA SER A 596 9.47 -21.47 9.25
C SER A 596 10.35 -22.68 9.51
N VAL A 597 10.02 -23.41 10.58
CA VAL A 597 10.52 -24.77 10.77
C VAL A 597 9.51 -25.70 10.12
N VAL A 598 9.92 -26.50 9.13
CA VAL A 598 9.07 -27.49 8.49
C VAL A 598 9.40 -28.86 9.08
N LEU A 599 8.44 -29.42 9.82
CA LEU A 599 8.55 -30.71 10.47
C LEU A 599 7.79 -31.78 9.67
N PHE A 600 8.53 -32.70 9.07
CA PHE A 600 8.01 -33.90 8.44
C PHE A 600 8.03 -35.03 9.46
N ASP A 601 6.87 -35.34 10.05
CA ASP A 601 6.75 -36.32 11.11
C ASP A 601 6.64 -37.74 10.53
N GLU A 602 7.40 -38.71 11.07
CA GLU A 602 7.41 -40.12 10.68
C GLU A 602 7.69 -40.34 9.18
N ILE A 603 8.80 -39.77 8.67
CA ILE A 603 9.16 -39.79 7.24
C ILE A 603 9.18 -41.19 6.62
N GLU A 604 9.49 -42.23 7.41
CA GLU A 604 9.46 -43.62 6.98
C GLU A 604 8.09 -44.11 6.47
N LYS A 605 6.99 -43.43 6.82
CA LYS A 605 5.63 -43.76 6.35
C LYS A 605 5.27 -43.11 5.01
N ALA A 606 6.07 -42.16 4.53
CA ALA A 606 5.83 -41.43 3.30
C ALA A 606 5.96 -42.31 2.05
N HIS A 607 5.19 -42.00 1.01
CA HIS A 607 5.38 -42.58 -0.32
C HIS A 607 6.72 -42.19 -0.94
N GLN A 608 7.33 -43.09 -1.74
CA GLN A 608 8.66 -42.90 -2.31
C GLN A 608 8.79 -41.65 -3.22
N GLU A 609 7.72 -41.25 -3.92
CA GLU A 609 7.73 -40.05 -4.78
C GLU A 609 8.00 -38.76 -3.99
N ILE A 610 7.66 -38.71 -2.70
CA ILE A 610 7.86 -37.53 -1.85
C ILE A 610 9.35 -37.28 -1.62
N TYR A 611 10.15 -38.33 -1.50
CA TYR A 611 11.60 -38.23 -1.29
C TYR A 611 12.29 -37.50 -2.44
N ASN A 612 11.87 -37.73 -3.69
CA ASN A 612 12.46 -37.05 -4.86
C ASN A 612 12.23 -35.53 -4.80
N SER A 613 11.01 -35.12 -4.48
CA SER A 613 10.68 -33.71 -4.32
C SER A 613 11.39 -33.09 -3.12
N LEU A 614 11.51 -33.81 -2.00
CA LEU A 614 12.25 -33.34 -0.83
C LEU A 614 13.76 -33.22 -1.11
N LEU A 615 14.33 -34.12 -1.90
CA LEU A 615 15.72 -34.02 -2.34
C LEU A 615 15.96 -32.75 -3.16
N GLN A 616 15.05 -32.42 -4.09
CA GLN A 616 15.10 -31.15 -4.82
C GLN A 616 15.09 -29.95 -3.87
N VAL A 617 14.22 -29.97 -2.85
CA VAL A 617 14.18 -28.91 -1.83
C VAL A 617 15.49 -28.84 -1.05
N LEU A 618 16.09 -29.97 -0.68
CA LEU A 618 17.34 -30.02 0.08
C LEU A 618 18.55 -29.50 -0.74
N GLU A 619 18.54 -29.69 -2.06
CA GLU A 619 19.62 -29.28 -2.95
C GLU A 619 19.49 -27.82 -3.44
N ASP A 620 18.30 -27.45 -3.93
CA ASP A 620 18.05 -26.17 -4.60
C ASP A 620 17.28 -25.17 -3.74
N GLY A 621 16.78 -25.60 -2.58
CA GLY A 621 15.97 -24.76 -1.69
C GLY A 621 14.73 -24.22 -2.36
N ARG A 622 14.25 -24.88 -3.41
CA ARG A 622 13.10 -24.44 -4.22
C ARG A 622 12.29 -25.64 -4.67
N LEU A 623 11.00 -25.44 -4.80
CA LEU A 623 10.09 -26.42 -5.36
C LEU A 623 9.09 -25.74 -6.27
N THR A 624 8.83 -26.32 -7.43
CA THR A 624 7.75 -25.88 -8.29
C THR A 624 6.49 -26.68 -7.98
N ASP A 625 5.38 -26.01 -7.67
CA ASP A 625 4.10 -26.66 -7.42
C ASP A 625 3.43 -27.15 -8.72
N GLY A 626 2.32 -27.86 -8.60
CA GLY A 626 1.55 -28.36 -9.73
C GLY A 626 1.03 -27.28 -10.69
N GLN A 627 0.94 -26.02 -10.23
CA GLN A 627 0.50 -24.86 -11.02
C GLN A 627 1.67 -24.12 -11.70
N GLY A 628 2.91 -24.59 -11.52
CA GLY A 628 4.10 -23.97 -12.09
C GLY A 628 4.67 -22.82 -11.24
N ARG A 629 4.14 -22.58 -10.04
CA ARG A 629 4.65 -21.54 -9.13
C ARG A 629 5.86 -22.08 -8.39
N THR A 630 6.91 -21.27 -8.27
CA THR A 630 8.12 -21.65 -7.54
C THR A 630 8.01 -21.16 -6.10
N VAL A 631 8.14 -22.08 -5.14
CA VAL A 631 8.17 -21.82 -3.70
C VAL A 631 9.61 -21.88 -3.21
N ASP A 632 10.02 -20.86 -2.44
CA ASP A 632 11.37 -20.74 -1.90
C ASP A 632 11.43 -21.29 -0.45
N PHE A 633 12.33 -22.24 -0.23
CA PHE A 633 12.60 -22.92 1.03
C PHE A 633 13.93 -22.50 1.66
N LYS A 634 14.70 -21.57 1.07
CA LYS A 634 16.03 -21.15 1.58
C LYS A 634 15.99 -20.62 3.01
N ASN A 635 14.88 -20.00 3.39
CA ASN A 635 14.65 -19.44 4.72
C ASN A 635 13.99 -20.44 5.70
N THR A 636 13.75 -21.68 5.27
CA THR A 636 13.15 -22.73 6.11
C THR A 636 14.20 -23.58 6.80
N VAL A 637 13.85 -24.13 7.98
CA VAL A 637 14.60 -25.21 8.61
C VAL A 637 13.81 -26.50 8.45
N LEU A 638 14.35 -27.46 7.72
CA LEU A 638 13.69 -28.75 7.48
C LEU A 638 14.09 -29.74 8.57
N ILE A 639 13.10 -30.36 9.19
CA ILE A 639 13.29 -31.39 10.20
C ILE A 639 12.47 -32.61 9.78
N PHE A 640 13.12 -33.75 9.67
CA PHE A 640 12.49 -35.04 9.42
C PHE A 640 12.54 -35.84 10.71
N THR A 641 11.40 -36.27 11.27
CA THR A 641 11.41 -37.19 12.40
C THR A 641 11.38 -38.63 11.90
N SER A 642 12.01 -39.53 12.64
CA SER A 642 11.90 -40.96 12.38
C SER A 642 11.91 -41.78 13.66
N ASN A 643 11.07 -42.82 13.68
CA ASN A 643 11.02 -43.85 14.72
C ASN A 643 11.79 -45.11 14.32
N LEU A 644 12.52 -45.09 13.20
CA LEU A 644 13.29 -46.23 12.69
C LEU A 644 14.31 -46.73 13.73
N GLY A 645 14.41 -48.05 13.89
CA GLY A 645 15.36 -48.70 14.80
C GLY A 645 14.96 -48.69 16.29
N THR A 646 13.74 -48.28 16.65
CA THR A 646 13.31 -48.13 18.06
C THR A 646 12.50 -49.31 18.63
N SER A 647 11.93 -50.16 17.77
CA SER A 647 11.07 -51.29 18.15
C SER A 647 11.80 -52.41 18.92
N ASP A 648 13.11 -52.57 18.69
CA ASP A 648 13.96 -53.52 19.41
C ASP A 648 14.57 -52.94 20.69
N ILE A 649 14.47 -51.62 20.89
CA ILE A 649 15.06 -50.91 22.03
C ILE A 649 14.16 -51.00 23.26
N SER A 650 12.85 -50.88 23.09
CA SER A 650 11.86 -51.04 24.18
C SER A 650 11.84 -52.46 24.75
N LYS A 651 12.22 -53.47 23.96
CA LYS A 651 12.34 -54.87 24.41
C LYS A 651 13.62 -55.17 25.21
N ALA A 652 14.65 -54.33 25.12
CA ALA A 652 15.94 -54.56 25.77
C ALA A 652 15.98 -54.16 27.25
N VAL A 653 14.92 -53.53 27.79
CA VAL A 653 14.79 -53.26 29.23
C VAL A 653 14.25 -54.51 29.93
N GLY A 654 15.02 -55.60 29.90
CA GLY A 654 14.78 -56.76 30.74
C GLY A 654 15.14 -56.44 32.20
N LEU A 655 14.27 -56.79 33.15
CA LEU A 655 14.55 -56.71 34.58
C LEU A 655 15.85 -57.47 34.91
N GLY A 656 16.93 -56.73 35.17
CA GLY A 656 18.20 -57.31 35.57
C GLY A 656 19.11 -56.25 36.19
N PHE A 657 19.43 -56.43 37.47
CA PHE A 657 20.33 -55.56 38.22
C PHE A 657 21.74 -55.57 37.60
N SER A 658 22.05 -54.55 36.80
CA SER A 658 23.43 -54.12 36.55
C SER A 658 23.51 -52.61 36.77
N GLN A 659 24.17 -52.23 37.86
CA GLN A 659 24.35 -50.85 38.27
C GLN A 659 25.61 -50.33 37.56
N GLY A 660 25.44 -49.84 36.33
CA GLY A 660 26.52 -49.22 35.54
C GLY A 660 26.35 -49.43 34.04
N GLY A 661 25.58 -48.57 33.37
CA GLY A 661 25.37 -48.74 31.92
C GLY A 661 24.51 -47.69 31.20
N GLY A 662 24.43 -46.45 31.68
CA GLY A 662 23.70 -45.38 30.97
C GLY A 662 24.30 -45.07 29.59
N ASP A 663 25.61 -44.80 29.54
CA ASP A 663 26.32 -44.44 28.29
C ASP A 663 26.36 -45.57 27.27
N ASN A 664 26.58 -46.81 27.72
CA ASN A 664 26.76 -47.97 26.83
C ASN A 664 25.46 -48.34 26.10
N ASN A 665 24.29 -48.01 26.68
CA ASN A 665 22.99 -48.20 26.03
C ASN A 665 22.68 -47.09 25.01
N TYR A 666 23.09 -45.85 25.26
CA TYR A 666 22.92 -44.74 24.33
C TYR A 666 23.77 -44.93 23.07
N GLU A 667 25.05 -45.29 23.20
CA GLU A 667 25.91 -45.52 22.03
C GLU A 667 25.41 -46.68 21.15
N ARG A 668 24.97 -47.79 21.76
CA ARG A 668 24.37 -48.92 21.03
C ARG A 668 23.09 -48.52 20.29
N MET A 669 22.24 -47.72 20.92
CA MET A 669 21.04 -47.17 20.28
C MET A 669 21.42 -46.28 19.09
N LYS A 670 22.34 -45.33 19.29
CA LYS A 670 22.82 -44.41 18.25
C LYS A 670 23.41 -45.15 17.05
N GLN A 671 24.19 -46.21 17.28
CA GLN A 671 24.77 -47.02 16.23
C GLN A 671 23.69 -47.76 15.42
N LYS A 672 22.73 -48.41 16.09
CA LYS A 672 21.61 -49.10 15.42
C LYS A 672 20.74 -48.16 14.59
N VAL A 673 20.39 -47.01 15.14
CA VAL A 673 19.60 -45.99 14.43
C VAL A 673 20.36 -45.48 13.20
N ASN A 674 21.67 -45.25 13.31
CA ASN A 674 22.50 -44.86 12.17
C ASN A 674 22.61 -45.95 11.10
N ASP A 675 22.66 -47.22 11.48
CA ASP A 675 22.72 -48.34 10.52
C ASP A 675 21.38 -48.50 9.78
N GLU A 676 20.26 -48.28 10.46
CA GLU A 676 18.93 -48.28 9.85
C GLU A 676 18.71 -47.07 8.94
N LEU A 677 19.16 -45.86 9.32
CA LEU A 677 19.07 -44.66 8.46
C LEU A 677 19.93 -44.73 7.19
N LYS A 678 20.95 -45.59 7.16
CA LYS A 678 21.82 -45.80 5.99
C LYS A 678 21.24 -46.78 4.97
N LYS A 679 20.29 -47.62 5.38
CA LYS A 679 19.57 -48.53 4.50
C LYS A 679 18.45 -47.77 3.81
#